data_AF-A0A235BYQ3-F1
#
_entry.id   AF-A0A235BYQ3-F1
#
_cell.length_a   1.000
_cell.length_b   1.000
_cell.length_c   1.000
_cell.angle_alpha   90.00
_cell.angle_beta   90.00
_cell.angle_gamma   90.00
#
_symmetry.space_group_name_H-M   'P 1'
#
loop_
_entity.id
_entity.type
_entity.pdbx_description
1 polymer ?
#
loop_
_entity_poly.entity_id
_entity_poly.type
_entity_poly.pdbx_seq_one_letter_code
_entity_poly.pdbx_strand_id
1 'polypeptide(L)'
;PYSTHEGGDILADLMVGRVCVQTLTEARAAMNKLYRYEKEPYMANTDWFGKVVSVAAYEGGPRFWTVVIRIRNYVMGRPFTQFDTLFQRWSLNTKQGLMDSLALGRSWMLYRGHGAVTGWANVSPTFSVPDVYNLQNGRMTPIVIGPTCLAGDFDNSSECLAEAWIKAGSPDSARGGTGYFGASEVSYSGYNDSLAAGAFFSYTDSLLYTYAQCTQWGKLFMLQAYPLPNPTSEKEIWMFNSLGEPEENIWSATPQILTVTHPATVLIGSFPFLVTVNTSDAPVENALVCVMSKTDTSVYHVGYTNSAGQIQFTLNTTQPGDSIFVTVTGRNLHPYMGAAITISPNSAYVTYFKHIVNDSPPGGNGDGIINPGETIKLGIWVKNWGSLTADSVYGTLSSQDTNISLLDSVKYFGSIAEGDSAFTGPNGYQFSIAQACTNGYVLNFGLECRDANDSVWESGLNLWVGTPVLEYANQIVNDPPPGGNGDGKIDPGETAQLILVLRNTGLGHGYDVTGILRSGDSRFQVSDSVGAFGDIPKDTIGNNSADPFVVHADASIPRETAIPCTLDVTAEGYTETVLFTVVIGEIRAIDPIPDGPRQPALYWAYDDVDSNYTERPEFAWVEVNSIGTRLNFPQNDDVLMVNLPSGFGPLKFYGQRYTQVSVSADGWICPGNHTQTNFTNTPLPSSSAPPGVIALNWDDLYPGYDSSGYVYYYHNAANGWFIIEYDSVPYYSQRSIRDKCEAIFYDTTVTTPSGDNVFVCQYLTANGYTSNTIGIQDPTKTIGIQCLFNGNYHQGCPVITGGRAIKYTTVQPLTGIADETARLGAGIGGSHFEVWPNPVQAWARVRFGLKHESAVKLVVFDRTGRQVRSLLETGLKPGDYSVYWKGRDDAGKHLAQGVYFLRFEAEGEQLTKKAVLLE
;
A
#
# COMPACT_ATOMS: atom_id res chain seq x y z
N PRO A 1 -1.05 -1.85 9.44
CA PRO A 1 -2.48 -1.70 9.82
C PRO A 1 -3.25 -3.00 9.52
N TYR A 2 -4.27 -3.33 10.32
CA TYR A 2 -5.04 -4.57 10.13
C TYR A 2 -5.99 -4.55 8.94
N SER A 3 -6.24 -3.39 8.33
CA SER A 3 -7.27 -3.18 7.32
C SER A 3 -6.74 -2.89 5.92
N THR A 4 -5.42 -2.82 5.71
CA THR A 4 -4.80 -2.47 4.43
C THR A 4 -3.98 -3.67 3.95
N HIS A 5 -4.52 -4.40 2.98
CA HIS A 5 -4.02 -5.67 2.45
C HIS A 5 -3.69 -5.60 0.96
N GLU A 6 -4.39 -4.79 0.17
CA GLU A 6 -4.17 -4.65 -1.28
C GLU A 6 -3.86 -3.20 -1.68
N GLY A 7 -3.45 -2.99 -2.94
CA GLY A 7 -3.33 -1.65 -3.54
C GLY A 7 -2.11 -0.81 -3.13
N GLY A 8 -1.44 -1.12 -2.02
CA GLY A 8 -0.31 -0.32 -1.51
C GLY A 8 -0.71 1.08 -1.07
N ASP A 9 -1.99 1.29 -0.74
CA ASP A 9 -2.56 2.55 -0.31
C ASP A 9 -3.03 2.51 1.16
N ILE A 10 -3.63 3.61 1.64
CA ILE A 10 -4.09 3.77 3.03
C ILE A 10 -5.60 3.52 3.18
N LEU A 11 -6.28 3.12 2.11
CA LEU A 11 -7.70 2.84 2.12
C LEU A 11 -7.93 1.46 2.73
N ALA A 12 -8.98 1.33 3.52
CA ALA A 12 -9.28 0.08 4.20
C ALA A 12 -9.96 -0.91 3.23
N ASP A 13 -9.31 -2.06 3.01
CA ASP A 13 -9.88 -3.23 2.34
C ASP A 13 -10.88 -3.97 3.25
N LEU A 14 -10.74 -3.79 4.56
CA LEU A 14 -11.58 -4.40 5.59
C LEU A 14 -12.18 -3.34 6.50
N MET A 15 -13.49 -3.42 6.75
CA MET A 15 -14.17 -2.61 7.75
C MET A 15 -13.86 -3.13 9.15
N VAL A 16 -13.09 -2.37 9.92
CA VAL A 16 -12.67 -2.75 11.28
C VAL A 16 -13.44 -1.97 12.33
N GLY A 17 -13.93 -2.69 13.34
CA GLY A 17 -14.38 -2.14 14.61
C GLY A 17 -13.67 -2.81 15.77
N ARG A 18 -13.65 -2.15 16.93
CA ARG A 18 -13.00 -2.67 18.15
C ARG A 18 -13.91 -2.55 19.36
N VAL A 19 -14.16 -3.67 20.03
CA VAL A 19 -14.77 -3.70 21.36
C VAL A 19 -13.64 -3.80 22.41
N CYS A 20 -13.22 -2.65 22.93
CA CYS A 20 -12.16 -2.56 23.94
C CYS A 20 -12.70 -2.95 25.33
N VAL A 21 -12.27 -4.09 25.88
CA VAL A 21 -12.64 -4.57 27.22
C VAL A 21 -11.44 -5.25 27.88
N GLN A 22 -11.34 -5.14 29.20
CA GLN A 22 -10.27 -5.72 30.01
C GLN A 22 -10.79 -6.87 30.88
N THR A 23 -12.09 -6.89 31.19
CA THR A 23 -12.71 -7.92 32.05
C THR A 23 -13.90 -8.60 31.38
N LEU A 24 -14.21 -9.82 31.81
CA LEU A 24 -15.40 -10.55 31.34
C LEU A 24 -16.70 -9.79 31.66
N THR A 25 -16.73 -9.02 32.75
CA THR A 25 -17.90 -8.21 33.11
C THR A 25 -18.12 -7.09 32.10
N GLU A 26 -17.06 -6.38 31.70
CA GLU A 26 -17.12 -5.37 30.64
C GLU A 26 -17.50 -5.99 29.30
N ALA A 27 -16.90 -7.14 28.95
CA ALA A 27 -17.24 -7.87 27.73
C ALA A 27 -18.74 -8.23 27.69
N ARG A 28 -19.29 -8.73 28.81
CA ARG A 28 -20.72 -9.03 28.92
C ARG A 28 -21.59 -7.77 28.83
N ALA A 29 -21.18 -6.65 29.41
CA ALA A 29 -21.93 -5.39 29.32
C ALA A 29 -21.97 -4.87 27.88
N ALA A 30 -20.83 -4.80 27.20
CA ALA A 30 -20.71 -4.35 25.81
C ALA A 30 -21.47 -5.27 24.84
N MET A 31 -21.19 -6.59 24.88
CA MET A 31 -21.80 -7.53 23.94
C MET A 31 -23.31 -7.67 24.14
N ASN A 32 -23.81 -7.61 25.38
CA ASN A 32 -25.25 -7.72 25.63
C ASN A 32 -25.99 -6.45 25.18
N LYS A 33 -25.33 -5.29 25.20
CA LYS A 33 -25.85 -4.04 24.63
C LYS A 33 -25.98 -4.14 23.10
N LEU A 34 -24.91 -4.55 22.43
CA LEU A 34 -24.88 -4.76 20.97
C LEU A 34 -25.92 -5.81 20.53
N TYR A 35 -25.89 -6.98 21.17
CA TYR A 35 -26.86 -8.06 20.93
C TYR A 35 -28.30 -7.58 21.07
N ARG A 36 -28.63 -6.82 22.13
CA ARG A 36 -29.99 -6.32 22.32
C ARG A 36 -30.36 -5.23 21.32
N TYR A 37 -29.42 -4.37 20.93
CA TYR A 37 -29.68 -3.33 19.92
C TYR A 37 -30.12 -3.94 18.59
N GLU A 38 -29.41 -4.98 18.14
CA GLU A 38 -29.67 -5.62 16.85
C GLU A 38 -30.85 -6.59 16.90
N LYS A 39 -30.94 -7.42 17.94
CA LYS A 39 -31.86 -8.55 18.01
C LYS A 39 -33.20 -8.23 18.68
N GLU A 40 -33.18 -7.29 19.62
CA GLU A 40 -34.33 -6.91 20.45
C GLU A 40 -34.43 -5.37 20.51
N PRO A 41 -34.63 -4.70 19.37
CA PRO A 41 -34.67 -3.24 19.34
C PRO A 41 -35.69 -2.70 20.37
N TYR A 42 -35.36 -1.58 21.03
CA TYR A 42 -36.22 -1.04 22.09
C TYR A 42 -37.48 -0.38 21.51
N MET A 43 -38.60 -1.11 21.54
CA MET A 43 -39.89 -0.70 20.94
C MET A 43 -40.85 -0.01 21.91
N ALA A 44 -40.56 0.06 23.21
CA ALA A 44 -41.48 0.68 24.18
C ALA A 44 -41.54 2.22 24.05
N ASN A 45 -40.48 2.82 23.54
CA ASN A 45 -40.45 4.18 23.03
C ASN A 45 -39.90 4.09 21.62
N THR A 46 -40.69 4.37 20.58
CA THR A 46 -40.27 4.27 19.19
C THR A 46 -39.76 5.60 18.62
N ASP A 47 -39.95 6.70 19.35
CA ASP A 47 -39.61 8.03 18.84
C ASP A 47 -38.09 8.24 18.73
N TRP A 48 -37.29 7.52 19.52
CA TRP A 48 -35.83 7.74 19.61
C TRP A 48 -35.05 7.41 18.33
N PHE A 49 -35.57 6.52 17.48
CA PHE A 49 -34.87 6.05 16.26
C PHE A 49 -34.55 7.19 15.29
N GLY A 50 -35.38 8.24 15.25
CA GLY A 50 -35.20 9.41 14.39
C GLY A 50 -34.54 10.62 15.07
N LYS A 51 -34.00 10.49 16.30
CA LYS A 51 -33.53 11.64 17.09
C LYS A 51 -32.02 11.68 17.23
N VAL A 52 -31.46 12.88 17.05
CA VAL A 52 -30.05 13.18 17.27
C VAL A 52 -29.89 14.19 18.40
N VAL A 53 -28.87 14.03 19.24
CA VAL A 53 -28.39 15.11 20.11
C VAL A 53 -27.02 15.58 19.63
N SER A 54 -26.81 16.89 19.66
CA SER A 54 -25.51 17.47 19.36
C SER A 54 -25.08 18.49 20.39
N VAL A 55 -23.77 18.55 20.63
CA VAL A 55 -23.12 19.56 21.46
C VAL A 55 -22.00 20.18 20.65
N ALA A 56 -21.89 21.51 20.69
CA ALA A 56 -20.86 22.22 19.95
C ALA A 56 -20.22 23.37 20.75
N ALA A 57 -18.90 23.47 20.67
CA ALA A 57 -18.11 24.54 21.30
C ALA A 57 -18.26 25.89 20.57
N TYR A 58 -17.85 26.97 21.25
CA TYR A 58 -17.78 28.33 20.69
C TYR A 58 -16.46 29.02 21.06
N GLU A 59 -15.71 29.44 20.04
CA GLU A 59 -14.39 30.07 20.18
C GLU A 59 -14.33 31.46 19.52
N GLY A 60 -15.37 32.27 19.68
CA GLY A 60 -15.38 33.63 19.12
C GLY A 60 -15.55 33.72 17.59
N GLY A 61 -15.82 32.61 16.90
CA GLY A 61 -16.03 32.55 15.44
C GLY A 61 -16.82 31.32 14.96
N PRO A 62 -17.19 31.26 13.66
CA PRO A 62 -17.88 30.12 13.05
C PRO A 62 -16.92 28.94 12.82
N ARG A 63 -16.69 28.13 13.85
CA ARG A 63 -15.92 26.88 13.78
C ARG A 63 -16.81 25.66 14.01
N PHE A 64 -16.90 25.17 15.25
CA PHE A 64 -17.58 23.93 15.60
C PHE A 64 -19.11 23.97 15.40
N TRP A 65 -19.79 24.95 16.01
CA TRP A 65 -21.27 25.02 15.97
C TRP A 65 -21.83 25.23 14.55
N THR A 66 -21.09 25.89 13.65
CA THR A 66 -21.50 26.05 12.25
C THR A 66 -21.47 24.75 11.46
N VAL A 67 -20.49 23.88 11.72
CA VAL A 67 -20.41 22.56 11.09
C VAL A 67 -21.61 21.72 11.52
N VAL A 68 -21.92 21.72 12.83
CA VAL A 68 -23.09 20.99 13.35
C VAL A 68 -24.40 21.51 12.74
N ILE A 69 -24.55 22.82 12.52
CA ILE A 69 -25.73 23.38 11.82
C ILE A 69 -25.80 22.91 10.36
N ARG A 70 -24.68 22.87 9.64
CA ARG A 70 -24.65 22.37 8.26
C ARG A 70 -25.09 20.91 8.21
N ILE A 71 -24.56 20.08 9.11
CA ILE A 71 -24.96 18.67 9.24
C ILE A 71 -26.45 18.58 9.52
N ARG A 72 -26.93 19.27 10.57
CA ARG A 72 -28.35 19.30 10.93
C ARG A 72 -29.23 19.70 9.76
N ASN A 73 -28.93 20.80 9.08
CA ASN A 73 -29.75 21.30 7.99
C ASN A 73 -29.81 20.33 6.81
N TYR A 74 -28.77 19.52 6.62
CA TYR A 74 -28.72 18.51 5.58
C TYR A 74 -29.54 17.27 5.94
N VAL A 75 -29.41 16.78 7.18
CA VAL A 75 -29.97 15.49 7.61
C VAL A 75 -31.36 15.59 8.23
N MET A 76 -31.83 16.78 8.59
CA MET A 76 -33.20 16.96 9.08
C MET A 76 -34.21 16.60 7.99
N GLY A 77 -35.15 15.71 8.31
CA GLY A 77 -36.08 15.11 7.37
C GLY A 77 -35.49 13.97 6.54
N ARG A 78 -34.25 13.55 6.83
CA ARG A 78 -33.53 12.48 6.11
C ARG A 78 -32.61 11.70 7.06
N PRO A 79 -33.00 10.56 7.65
CA PRO A 79 -34.34 10.19 8.13
C PRO A 79 -34.68 10.86 9.47
N PHE A 80 -33.86 11.78 9.98
CA PHE A 80 -34.01 12.33 11.33
C PHE A 80 -35.18 13.30 11.46
N THR A 81 -35.98 13.12 12.52
CA THR A 81 -37.16 13.93 12.83
C THR A 81 -36.88 15.00 13.90
N GLN A 82 -35.81 14.83 14.69
CA GLN A 82 -35.38 15.78 15.71
C GLN A 82 -33.86 15.83 15.81
N PHE A 83 -33.30 17.03 16.03
CA PHE A 83 -31.87 17.24 16.17
C PHE A 83 -31.62 18.34 17.22
N ASP A 84 -31.29 17.92 18.44
CA ASP A 84 -31.07 18.80 19.58
C ASP A 84 -29.72 19.54 19.42
N THR A 85 -29.71 20.86 19.62
CA THR A 85 -28.53 21.73 19.40
C THR A 85 -28.06 22.39 20.70
N LEU A 86 -27.33 21.65 21.52
CA LEU A 86 -26.83 22.09 22.83
C LEU A 86 -25.50 22.88 22.66
N PHE A 87 -25.57 24.08 22.09
CA PHE A 87 -24.37 24.83 21.71
C PHE A 87 -23.90 25.81 22.79
N GLN A 88 -22.58 25.85 22.97
CA GLN A 88 -21.91 26.79 23.88
C GLN A 88 -22.16 28.25 23.48
N ARG A 89 -22.36 28.54 22.19
CA ARG A 89 -22.68 29.89 21.68
C ARG A 89 -23.89 30.51 22.39
N TRP A 90 -24.87 29.69 22.78
CA TRP A 90 -26.08 30.09 23.49
C TRP A 90 -26.14 29.55 24.92
N SER A 91 -24.99 29.10 25.46
CA SER A 91 -24.89 28.53 26.81
C SER A 91 -25.80 27.32 27.06
N LEU A 92 -26.09 26.53 26.02
CA LEU A 92 -26.94 25.34 26.10
C LEU A 92 -26.14 24.04 26.30
N ASN A 93 -24.81 24.10 26.26
CA ASN A 93 -23.88 22.97 26.36
C ASN A 93 -23.74 22.43 27.80
N THR A 94 -24.81 22.37 28.59
CA THR A 94 -24.72 21.92 29.98
C THR A 94 -24.59 20.40 30.06
N LYS A 95 -23.80 19.90 31.03
CA LYS A 95 -23.67 18.47 31.31
C LYS A 95 -25.02 17.82 31.55
N GLN A 96 -25.82 18.42 32.42
CA GLN A 96 -27.15 17.90 32.75
C GLN A 96 -28.06 17.91 31.52
N GLY A 97 -28.05 18.97 30.71
CA GLY A 97 -28.84 19.03 29.49
C GLY A 97 -28.48 17.93 28.48
N LEU A 98 -27.19 17.60 28.33
CA LEU A 98 -26.75 16.46 27.52
C LEU A 98 -27.27 15.13 28.10
N MET A 99 -27.13 14.91 29.41
CA MET A 99 -27.59 13.68 30.07
C MET A 99 -29.12 13.52 29.99
N ASP A 100 -29.87 14.60 30.19
CA ASP A 100 -31.33 14.63 30.08
C ASP A 100 -31.77 14.32 28.65
N SER A 101 -31.08 14.91 27.67
CA SER A 101 -31.30 14.62 26.26
C SER A 101 -31.06 13.14 25.97
N LEU A 102 -29.94 12.57 26.39
CA LEU A 102 -29.67 11.14 26.17
C LEU A 102 -30.69 10.24 26.88
N ALA A 103 -31.12 10.59 28.10
CA ALA A 103 -32.12 9.84 28.86
C ALA A 103 -33.48 9.76 28.14
N LEU A 104 -33.84 10.79 27.39
CA LEU A 104 -35.05 10.82 26.57
C LEU A 104 -34.92 10.02 25.24
N GLY A 105 -33.75 9.43 24.96
CA GLY A 105 -33.48 8.50 23.86
C GLY A 105 -33.14 9.16 22.52
N ARG A 106 -31.92 8.93 21.99
CA ARG A 106 -31.38 9.40 20.70
C ARG A 106 -30.69 8.23 20.01
N SER A 107 -30.84 8.10 18.70
CA SER A 107 -30.13 7.09 17.90
C SER A 107 -28.72 7.53 17.52
N TRP A 108 -28.48 8.84 17.42
CA TRP A 108 -27.16 9.41 17.16
C TRP A 108 -26.79 10.50 18.15
N MET A 109 -25.49 10.63 18.39
CA MET A 109 -24.92 11.70 19.19
C MET A 109 -23.72 12.31 18.46
N LEU A 110 -23.68 13.64 18.35
CA LEU A 110 -22.59 14.38 17.70
C LEU A 110 -21.94 15.35 18.68
N TYR A 111 -20.62 15.24 18.87
CA TYR A 111 -19.83 16.23 19.61
C TYR A 111 -18.80 16.92 18.71
N ARG A 112 -18.78 18.25 18.74
CA ARG A 112 -17.74 19.07 18.09
C ARG A 112 -17.17 20.11 19.07
N GLY A 113 -15.88 19.98 19.38
CA GLY A 113 -15.16 20.84 20.31
C GLY A 113 -13.83 20.22 20.69
N HIS A 114 -13.27 20.64 21.83
CA HIS A 114 -12.05 20.05 22.37
C HIS A 114 -12.35 18.74 23.11
N GLY A 115 -11.52 17.74 22.84
CA GLY A 115 -11.49 16.45 23.51
C GLY A 115 -10.20 16.27 24.29
N ALA A 116 -10.27 15.42 25.30
CA ALA A 116 -9.13 14.85 26.00
C ALA A 116 -9.38 13.34 26.14
N VAL A 117 -8.36 12.59 26.57
CA VAL A 117 -8.45 11.13 26.80
C VAL A 117 -9.73 10.78 27.57
N THR A 118 -10.01 11.49 28.67
CA THR A 118 -11.09 11.14 29.60
C THR A 118 -12.35 12.00 29.49
N GLY A 119 -12.49 12.88 28.49
CA GLY A 119 -13.68 13.74 28.42
C GLY A 119 -13.73 14.81 27.33
N TRP A 120 -14.88 15.46 27.26
CA TRP A 120 -15.21 16.58 26.37
C TRP A 120 -15.17 17.91 27.13
N ALA A 121 -14.19 18.74 26.82
CA ALA A 121 -13.87 19.95 27.58
C ALA A 121 -14.91 21.07 27.40
N ASN A 122 -15.65 21.09 26.28
CA ASN A 122 -16.64 22.13 25.98
C ASN A 122 -18.07 21.72 26.34
N VAL A 123 -18.25 20.78 27.27
CA VAL A 123 -19.49 20.61 28.03
C VAL A 123 -19.32 21.32 29.37
N SER A 124 -20.36 21.97 29.90
CA SER A 124 -20.28 22.76 31.13
C SER A 124 -21.06 22.11 32.29
N PRO A 125 -20.40 21.65 33.37
CA PRO A 125 -18.95 21.36 33.46
C PRO A 125 -18.56 20.19 32.54
N THR A 126 -17.24 19.97 32.37
CA THR A 126 -16.67 18.92 31.49
C THR A 126 -17.39 17.58 31.64
N PHE A 127 -17.81 16.99 30.52
CA PHE A 127 -18.40 15.65 30.47
C PHE A 127 -17.28 14.62 30.34
N SER A 128 -17.17 13.71 31.29
CA SER A 128 -16.04 12.78 31.41
C SER A 128 -16.49 11.32 31.54
N VAL A 129 -15.52 10.41 31.57
CA VAL A 129 -15.74 8.96 31.74
C VAL A 129 -16.74 8.62 32.87
N PRO A 130 -16.63 9.15 34.11
CA PRO A 130 -17.64 8.90 35.16
C PRO A 130 -19.07 9.31 34.78
N ASP A 131 -19.25 10.35 33.96
CA ASP A 131 -20.59 10.78 33.54
C ASP A 131 -21.22 9.78 32.57
N VAL A 132 -20.42 9.12 31.72
CA VAL A 132 -20.87 8.07 30.80
C VAL A 132 -21.47 6.89 31.57
N TYR A 133 -20.81 6.45 32.64
CA TYR A 133 -21.33 5.38 33.51
C TYR A 133 -22.61 5.78 34.26
N ASN A 134 -22.83 7.09 34.45
CA ASN A 134 -24.02 7.63 35.10
C ASN A 134 -25.18 7.95 34.13
N LEU A 135 -25.02 7.71 32.83
CA LEU A 135 -26.10 7.91 31.85
C LEU A 135 -27.32 7.05 32.17
N GLN A 136 -28.50 7.60 31.88
CA GLN A 136 -29.80 6.97 32.13
C GLN A 136 -30.58 6.72 30.83
N ASN A 137 -29.88 6.54 29.72
CA ASN A 137 -30.49 6.30 28.40
C ASN A 137 -30.96 4.85 28.18
N GLY A 138 -30.70 3.95 29.11
CA GLY A 138 -31.22 2.59 29.06
C GLY A 138 -30.81 1.85 27.79
N ARG A 139 -31.78 1.22 27.12
CA ARG A 139 -31.61 0.53 25.84
C ARG A 139 -31.65 1.46 24.62
N MET A 140 -31.86 2.76 24.81
CA MET A 140 -31.84 3.77 23.74
C MET A 140 -30.41 4.26 23.57
N THR A 141 -29.54 3.37 23.11
CA THR A 141 -28.09 3.56 23.03
C THR A 141 -27.70 4.13 21.66
N PRO A 142 -27.16 5.36 21.60
CA PRO A 142 -26.79 5.97 20.32
C PRO A 142 -25.49 5.42 19.76
N ILE A 143 -25.30 5.66 18.46
CA ILE A 143 -23.97 5.76 17.84
C ILE A 143 -23.41 7.16 18.13
N VAL A 144 -22.17 7.22 18.61
CA VAL A 144 -21.50 8.46 18.99
C VAL A 144 -20.46 8.86 17.94
N ILE A 145 -20.68 9.99 17.29
CA ILE A 145 -19.72 10.64 16.41
C ILE A 145 -19.07 11.77 17.22
N GLY A 146 -17.95 11.47 17.86
CA GLY A 146 -17.20 12.43 18.67
C GLY A 146 -15.76 12.61 18.17
N PRO A 147 -15.57 13.14 16.95
CA PRO A 147 -14.25 13.14 16.33
C PRO A 147 -13.38 14.27 16.87
N THR A 148 -12.81 14.05 18.05
CA THR A 148 -12.02 15.03 18.80
C THR A 148 -10.73 14.41 19.28
N CYS A 149 -9.75 15.26 19.62
CA CYS A 149 -8.44 14.83 20.12
C CYS A 149 -8.57 13.78 21.24
N LEU A 150 -7.82 12.68 21.12
CA LEU A 150 -7.54 11.69 22.17
C LEU A 150 -8.74 10.92 22.75
N ALA A 151 -9.97 11.22 22.36
CA ALA A 151 -11.15 10.59 22.96
C ALA A 151 -11.24 9.07 22.66
N GLY A 152 -10.52 8.60 21.64
CA GLY A 152 -10.36 7.18 21.29
C GLY A 152 -8.95 6.65 21.51
N ASP A 153 -8.15 7.25 22.40
CA ASP A 153 -6.81 6.79 22.77
C ASP A 153 -6.88 5.53 23.66
N PHE A 154 -7.24 4.39 23.06
CA PHE A 154 -7.47 3.12 23.77
C PHE A 154 -6.18 2.37 24.18
N ASP A 155 -5.00 2.92 23.88
CA ASP A 155 -3.70 2.43 24.37
C ASP A 155 -3.20 3.25 25.57
N ASN A 156 -3.99 4.22 26.03
CA ASN A 156 -3.64 5.02 27.18
C ASN A 156 -3.72 4.22 28.49
N SER A 157 -2.91 4.62 29.48
CA SER A 157 -2.97 4.02 30.82
C SER A 157 -4.28 4.33 31.57
N SER A 158 -4.96 5.41 31.18
CA SER A 158 -6.30 5.75 31.66
C SER A 158 -7.35 5.32 30.63
N GLU A 159 -8.49 4.81 31.10
CA GLU A 159 -9.63 4.53 30.22
C GLU A 159 -10.02 5.78 29.43
N CYS A 160 -10.06 5.66 28.10
CA CYS A 160 -10.48 6.75 27.24
C CYS A 160 -12.02 6.88 27.19
N LEU A 161 -12.51 8.03 26.73
CA LEU A 161 -13.94 8.31 26.68
C LEU A 161 -14.70 7.31 25.78
N ALA A 162 -14.14 6.98 24.62
CA ALA A 162 -14.75 6.06 23.66
C ALA A 162 -14.93 4.65 24.25
N GLU A 163 -13.94 4.16 25.00
CA GLU A 163 -14.02 2.91 25.76
C GLU A 163 -15.18 2.92 26.76
N ALA A 164 -15.30 3.99 27.55
CA ALA A 164 -16.36 4.11 28.55
C ALA A 164 -17.76 4.06 27.91
N TRP A 165 -17.96 4.67 26.73
CA TRP A 165 -19.24 4.62 26.01
C TRP A 165 -19.65 3.18 25.65
N ILE A 166 -18.68 2.36 25.24
CA ILE A 166 -18.90 0.95 24.90
C ILE A 166 -19.12 0.11 26.17
N LYS A 167 -18.28 0.29 27.19
CA LYS A 167 -18.31 -0.52 28.43
C LYS A 167 -19.46 -0.19 29.37
N ALA A 168 -20.00 1.03 29.32
CA ALA A 168 -20.98 1.48 30.31
C ALA A 168 -22.24 0.61 30.35
N GLY A 169 -22.67 0.29 31.58
CA GLY A 169 -23.84 -0.50 31.88
C GLY A 169 -23.51 -1.87 32.46
N SER A 170 -24.48 -2.76 32.38
CA SER A 170 -24.37 -4.16 32.79
C SER A 170 -25.27 -5.02 31.90
N PRO A 171 -25.16 -6.36 31.98
CA PRO A 171 -26.06 -7.28 31.29
C PRO A 171 -27.55 -6.99 31.50
N ASP A 172 -27.92 -6.44 32.66
CA ASP A 172 -29.31 -6.19 33.06
C ASP A 172 -29.71 -4.71 32.93
N SER A 173 -28.74 -3.79 32.80
CA SER A 173 -28.97 -2.35 32.68
C SER A 173 -28.05 -1.73 31.63
N ALA A 174 -28.54 -1.67 30.39
CA ALA A 174 -27.85 -0.97 29.31
C ALA A 174 -27.79 0.55 29.56
N ARG A 175 -26.71 1.18 29.10
CA ARG A 175 -26.51 2.64 29.00
C ARG A 175 -25.28 2.92 28.14
N GLY A 176 -24.95 4.19 27.91
CA GLY A 176 -23.85 4.55 27.03
C GLY A 176 -24.25 4.37 25.57
N GLY A 177 -23.34 3.87 24.72
CA GLY A 177 -23.54 3.77 23.27
C GLY A 177 -23.11 2.41 22.73
N THR A 178 -23.51 2.11 21.50
CA THR A 178 -23.14 0.88 20.78
C THR A 178 -21.94 1.09 19.88
N GLY A 179 -21.72 2.32 19.41
CA GLY A 179 -20.53 2.72 18.67
C GLY A 179 -19.97 4.07 19.12
N TYR A 180 -18.66 4.26 19.02
CA TYR A 180 -17.98 5.54 19.20
C TYR A 180 -16.89 5.73 18.15
N PHE A 181 -16.98 6.81 17.37
CA PHE A 181 -15.97 7.18 16.39
C PHE A 181 -15.09 8.32 16.93
N GLY A 182 -13.80 8.03 17.13
CA GLY A 182 -12.88 8.94 17.82
C GLY A 182 -11.42 8.79 17.40
N ALA A 183 -10.61 9.81 17.69
CA ALA A 183 -9.18 9.83 17.40
C ALA A 183 -8.39 9.21 18.56
N SER A 184 -7.41 8.36 18.24
CA SER A 184 -6.40 7.88 19.19
C SER A 184 -5.34 8.93 19.49
N GLU A 185 -5.21 9.96 18.64
CA GLU A 185 -4.23 11.03 18.78
C GLU A 185 -4.88 12.42 18.77
N VAL A 186 -4.05 13.46 18.80
CA VAL A 186 -4.46 14.85 18.58
C VAL A 186 -4.90 15.01 17.12
N SER A 187 -6.14 15.49 16.94
CA SER A 187 -6.79 15.71 15.64
C SER A 187 -7.09 17.19 15.40
N TYR A 188 -7.20 17.59 14.14
CA TYR A 188 -7.27 18.96 13.69
C TYR A 188 -8.65 19.32 13.12
N SER A 189 -9.12 20.53 13.47
CA SER A 189 -10.36 21.08 12.91
C SER A 189 -10.24 21.28 11.40
N GLY A 190 -11.35 21.23 10.67
CA GLY A 190 -11.38 21.06 9.21
C GLY A 190 -11.46 19.59 8.82
N TYR A 191 -10.40 18.81 9.10
CA TYR A 191 -10.36 17.37 8.79
C TYR A 191 -11.45 16.60 9.53
N ASN A 192 -11.46 16.71 10.86
CA ASN A 192 -12.45 16.02 11.69
C ASN A 192 -13.87 16.60 11.61
N ASP A 193 -14.03 17.81 11.05
CA ASP A 193 -15.33 18.36 10.67
C ASP A 193 -15.89 17.63 9.45
N SER A 194 -15.06 17.37 8.43
CA SER A 194 -15.44 16.56 7.26
C SER A 194 -15.71 15.11 7.64
N LEU A 195 -14.93 14.52 8.56
CA LEU A 195 -15.21 13.18 9.10
C LEU A 195 -16.62 13.09 9.71
N ALA A 196 -16.97 14.06 10.57
CA ALA A 196 -18.29 14.14 11.17
C ALA A 196 -19.39 14.29 10.11
N ALA A 197 -19.18 15.19 9.15
CA ALA A 197 -20.14 15.45 8.08
C ALA A 197 -20.38 14.21 7.21
N GLY A 198 -19.31 13.57 6.72
CA GLY A 198 -19.41 12.38 5.88
C GLY A 198 -20.05 11.18 6.58
N ALA A 199 -19.80 11.00 7.88
CA ALA A 199 -20.46 9.95 8.66
C ALA A 199 -21.98 10.15 8.75
N PHE A 200 -22.45 11.39 8.87
CA PHE A 200 -23.87 11.70 8.83
C PHE A 200 -24.45 11.67 7.41
N PHE A 201 -23.75 12.20 6.41
CA PHE A 201 -24.25 12.29 5.02
C PHE A 201 -24.37 10.93 4.35
N SER A 202 -23.41 10.03 4.58
CA SER A 202 -23.49 8.64 4.05
C SER A 202 -24.77 7.94 4.45
N TYR A 203 -25.13 8.08 5.72
CA TYR A 203 -26.32 7.51 6.31
C TYR A 203 -27.62 8.04 5.68
N THR A 204 -27.62 9.28 5.17
CA THR A 204 -28.80 9.92 4.58
C THR A 204 -28.91 9.76 3.07
N ASP A 205 -27.78 9.62 2.37
CA ASP A 205 -27.71 9.78 0.91
C ASP A 205 -27.56 8.47 0.13
N SER A 206 -27.31 7.32 0.79
CA SER A 206 -26.99 6.09 0.06
C SER A 206 -27.25 4.80 0.85
N LEU A 207 -27.12 3.66 0.16
CA LEU A 207 -27.28 2.26 0.60
C LEU A 207 -26.30 1.83 1.72
N LEU A 208 -25.57 2.77 2.33
CA LEU A 208 -24.61 2.54 3.41
C LEU A 208 -25.29 2.78 4.76
N TYR A 209 -25.40 1.73 5.56
CA TYR A 209 -26.19 1.79 6.79
C TYR A 209 -25.61 1.03 7.98
N THR A 210 -24.47 0.35 7.79
CA THR A 210 -23.72 -0.15 8.93
C THR A 210 -22.89 0.98 9.54
N TYR A 211 -22.59 0.84 10.83
CA TYR A 211 -21.76 1.79 11.55
C TYR A 211 -20.40 2.01 10.90
N ALA A 212 -19.68 0.93 10.54
CA ALA A 212 -18.38 1.08 9.89
C ALA A 212 -18.48 1.68 8.49
N GLN A 213 -19.52 1.36 7.70
CA GLN A 213 -19.72 2.00 6.40
C GLN A 213 -19.84 3.51 6.52
N CYS A 214 -20.59 3.99 7.52
CA CYS A 214 -20.76 5.42 7.75
C CYS A 214 -19.43 6.10 8.12
N THR A 215 -18.66 5.52 9.05
CA THR A 215 -17.39 6.12 9.49
C THR A 215 -16.29 6.03 8.44
N GLN A 216 -16.24 4.96 7.65
CA GLN A 216 -15.34 4.84 6.49
C GLN A 216 -15.71 5.82 5.38
N TRP A 217 -17.00 6.04 5.13
CA TRP A 217 -17.41 7.12 4.24
C TRP A 217 -17.04 8.49 4.79
N GLY A 218 -17.12 8.69 6.11
CA GLY A 218 -16.56 9.87 6.78
C GLY A 218 -15.11 10.13 6.39
N LYS A 219 -14.28 9.08 6.45
CA LYS A 219 -12.87 9.11 6.02
C LYS A 219 -12.72 9.46 4.54
N LEU A 220 -13.47 8.82 3.64
CA LEU A 220 -13.43 9.12 2.20
C LEU A 220 -13.90 10.56 1.89
N PHE A 221 -14.94 11.02 2.57
CA PHE A 221 -15.45 12.39 2.44
C PHE A 221 -14.44 13.42 2.93
N MET A 222 -13.70 13.10 4.01
CA MET A 222 -12.55 13.91 4.41
C MET A 222 -11.49 13.95 3.31
N LEU A 223 -11.14 12.81 2.69
CA LEU A 223 -10.16 12.78 1.59
C LEU A 223 -10.64 13.52 0.34
N GLN A 224 -11.95 13.65 0.10
CA GLN A 224 -12.45 14.50 -0.98
C GLN A 224 -12.17 15.99 -0.72
N ALA A 225 -12.26 16.43 0.53
CA ALA A 225 -11.95 17.80 0.93
C ALA A 225 -10.44 18.03 1.14
N TYR A 226 -9.72 16.98 1.56
CA TYR A 226 -8.31 16.98 1.93
C TYR A 226 -7.61 15.77 1.30
N PRO A 227 -7.34 15.81 -0.02
CA PRO A 227 -6.84 14.65 -0.77
C PRO A 227 -5.39 14.30 -0.44
N LEU A 228 -5.05 13.04 -0.66
CA LEU A 228 -3.68 12.55 -0.59
C LEU A 228 -2.81 13.09 -1.76
N PRO A 229 -1.47 13.10 -1.63
CA PRO A 229 -0.72 12.87 -0.39
C PRO A 229 -0.70 14.15 0.48
N ASN A 230 -1.32 14.07 1.65
CA ASN A 230 -1.32 15.12 2.67
C ASN A 230 -1.03 14.42 4.02
N PRO A 231 0.13 14.67 4.66
CA PRO A 231 0.52 13.94 5.88
C PRO A 231 -0.46 14.09 7.03
N THR A 232 -1.15 15.24 7.14
CA THR A 232 -2.22 15.43 8.14
C THR A 232 -3.44 14.58 7.80
N SER A 233 -3.83 14.50 6.53
CA SER A 233 -4.94 13.67 6.06
C SER A 233 -4.64 12.20 6.30
N GLU A 234 -3.44 11.76 5.93
CA GLU A 234 -2.96 10.40 6.19
C GLU A 234 -2.99 10.08 7.69
N LYS A 235 -2.44 10.99 8.52
CA LYS A 235 -2.49 10.84 9.97
C LYS A 235 -3.92 10.77 10.52
N GLU A 236 -4.84 11.62 10.03
CA GLU A 236 -6.26 11.61 10.38
C GLU A 236 -6.91 10.28 9.97
N ILE A 237 -6.60 9.73 8.81
CA ILE A 237 -7.08 8.39 8.41
C ILE A 237 -6.60 7.31 9.38
N TRP A 238 -5.33 7.35 9.79
CA TRP A 238 -4.75 6.36 10.70
C TRP A 238 -5.30 6.43 12.12
N MET A 239 -5.43 7.62 12.69
CA MET A 239 -5.79 7.77 14.11
C MET A 239 -7.28 7.62 14.40
N PHE A 240 -8.15 7.74 13.39
CA PHE A 240 -9.59 7.65 13.58
C PHE A 240 -10.09 6.21 13.59
N ASN A 241 -10.66 5.80 14.73
CA ASN A 241 -11.04 4.43 14.99
C ASN A 241 -12.54 4.31 15.29
N SER A 242 -13.15 3.24 14.77
CA SER A 242 -14.51 2.83 15.11
C SER A 242 -14.45 1.87 16.30
N LEU A 243 -14.86 2.32 17.48
CA LEU A 243 -15.11 1.42 18.61
C LEU A 243 -16.57 0.96 18.57
N GLY A 244 -16.81 -0.34 18.76
CA GLY A 244 -18.13 -0.98 18.56
C GLY A 244 -18.08 -2.11 17.53
N GLU A 245 -19.27 -2.53 17.07
CA GLU A 245 -19.46 -3.60 16.09
C GLU A 245 -19.50 -3.02 14.66
N PRO A 246 -18.58 -3.40 13.76
CA PRO A 246 -18.52 -2.81 12.42
C PRO A 246 -19.76 -3.06 11.56
N GLU A 247 -20.43 -4.20 11.74
CA GLU A 247 -21.61 -4.57 10.94
C GLU A 247 -22.94 -4.06 11.51
N GLU A 248 -22.92 -3.35 12.65
CA GLU A 248 -24.12 -2.88 13.33
C GLU A 248 -24.99 -2.01 12.40
N ASN A 249 -26.21 -2.49 12.12
CA ASN A 249 -27.16 -1.78 11.27
C ASN A 249 -27.87 -0.67 12.04
N ILE A 250 -27.61 0.58 11.66
CA ILE A 250 -28.12 1.72 12.41
C ILE A 250 -29.58 1.99 12.03
N TRP A 251 -30.48 1.94 13.01
CA TRP A 251 -31.92 2.17 12.83
C TRP A 251 -32.23 3.58 12.33
N SER A 252 -32.97 3.69 11.21
CA SER A 252 -33.39 4.96 10.59
C SER A 252 -34.88 5.25 10.78
N ALA A 253 -35.65 4.25 11.16
CA ALA A 253 -37.06 4.36 11.44
C ALA A 253 -37.46 3.33 12.50
N THR A 254 -38.69 3.43 12.98
CA THR A 254 -39.29 2.38 13.80
C THR A 254 -39.24 1.04 13.05
N PRO A 255 -38.62 0.00 13.64
CA PRO A 255 -38.57 -1.33 13.03
C PRO A 255 -39.97 -1.88 12.75
N GLN A 256 -40.23 -2.33 11.52
CA GLN A 256 -41.50 -2.94 11.12
C GLN A 256 -41.56 -4.38 11.64
N ILE A 257 -42.69 -4.74 12.28
CA ILE A 257 -42.90 -6.10 12.78
C ILE A 257 -43.15 -7.05 11.60
N LEU A 258 -42.41 -8.16 11.57
CA LEU A 258 -42.52 -9.19 10.54
C LEU A 258 -43.52 -10.29 10.94
N THR A 259 -44.28 -10.75 9.96
CA THR A 259 -44.99 -12.05 9.98
C THR A 259 -44.26 -12.99 9.05
N VAL A 260 -43.59 -14.01 9.63
CA VAL A 260 -42.81 -14.99 8.87
C VAL A 260 -43.46 -16.37 8.97
N THR A 261 -43.59 -17.04 7.83
CA THR A 261 -44.10 -18.42 7.74
C THR A 261 -43.04 -19.33 7.15
N HIS A 262 -42.83 -20.48 7.79
CA HIS A 262 -41.98 -21.58 7.32
C HIS A 262 -42.52 -22.90 7.90
N PRO A 263 -42.10 -24.07 7.38
CA PRO A 263 -42.48 -25.36 7.97
C PRO A 263 -42.09 -25.45 9.45
N ALA A 264 -42.97 -26.01 10.30
CA ALA A 264 -42.68 -26.25 11.72
C ALA A 264 -41.91 -27.56 11.95
N THR A 265 -42.09 -28.53 11.04
CA THR A 265 -41.36 -29.80 11.03
C THR A 265 -40.92 -30.13 9.60
N VAL A 266 -39.79 -30.81 9.49
CA VAL A 266 -39.23 -31.27 8.22
C VAL A 266 -38.69 -32.69 8.38
N LEU A 267 -38.81 -33.52 7.34
CA LEU A 267 -38.21 -34.85 7.36
C LEU A 267 -36.70 -34.73 7.17
N ILE A 268 -35.91 -35.57 7.82
CA ILE A 268 -34.49 -35.74 7.45
C ILE A 268 -34.37 -36.22 6.00
N GLY A 269 -33.29 -35.84 5.34
CA GLY A 269 -33.05 -35.98 3.91
C GLY A 269 -33.12 -34.64 3.19
N SER A 270 -33.31 -34.70 1.86
CA SER A 270 -33.41 -33.51 1.02
C SER A 270 -34.85 -33.04 0.88
N PHE A 271 -35.11 -31.76 1.14
CA PHE A 271 -36.45 -31.18 1.06
C PHE A 271 -36.43 -29.68 0.71
N PRO A 272 -37.47 -29.17 0.02
CA PRO A 272 -37.65 -27.73 -0.17
C PRO A 272 -38.07 -27.08 1.15
N PHE A 273 -37.45 -25.95 1.48
CA PHE A 273 -37.74 -25.14 2.66
C PHE A 273 -38.13 -23.72 2.24
N LEU A 274 -39.43 -23.47 2.16
CA LEU A 274 -39.99 -22.16 1.78
C LEU A 274 -40.14 -21.27 3.01
N VAL A 275 -39.59 -20.06 2.93
CA VAL A 275 -39.79 -18.99 3.90
C VAL A 275 -40.56 -17.86 3.21
N THR A 276 -41.66 -17.43 3.82
CA THR A 276 -42.46 -16.28 3.37
C THR A 276 -42.43 -15.19 4.43
N VAL A 277 -42.11 -13.96 4.04
CA VAL A 277 -41.91 -12.80 4.90
C VAL A 277 -42.87 -11.69 4.49
N ASN A 278 -43.72 -11.25 5.42
CA ASN A 278 -44.64 -10.14 5.23
C ASN A 278 -44.52 -9.13 6.38
N THR A 279 -44.90 -7.89 6.14
CA THR A 279 -45.38 -6.98 7.20
C THR A 279 -46.91 -7.10 7.31
N SER A 280 -47.55 -6.27 8.14
CA SER A 280 -49.01 -6.16 8.16
C SER A 280 -49.62 -5.78 6.80
N ASP A 281 -48.87 -5.07 5.96
CA ASP A 281 -49.43 -4.35 4.81
C ASP A 281 -48.97 -4.90 3.45
N ALA A 282 -47.82 -5.59 3.39
CA ALA A 282 -47.27 -6.10 2.14
C ALA A 282 -46.24 -7.24 2.34
N PRO A 283 -45.99 -8.06 1.30
CA PRO A 283 -44.80 -8.90 1.24
C PRO A 283 -43.52 -8.06 1.29
N VAL A 284 -42.46 -8.59 1.91
CA VAL A 284 -41.18 -7.89 2.06
C VAL A 284 -40.16 -8.41 1.07
N GLU A 285 -39.85 -7.62 0.06
CA GLU A 285 -38.73 -7.89 -0.87
C GLU A 285 -37.38 -7.58 -0.21
N ASN A 286 -36.33 -8.32 -0.59
CA ASN A 286 -34.96 -8.12 -0.11
C ASN A 286 -34.77 -8.25 1.42
N ALA A 287 -35.64 -8.99 2.11
CA ALA A 287 -35.36 -9.43 3.48
C ALA A 287 -34.30 -10.54 3.43
N LEU A 288 -33.25 -10.42 4.26
CA LEU A 288 -32.22 -11.44 4.37
C LEU A 288 -32.75 -12.56 5.26
N VAL A 289 -32.82 -13.77 4.72
CA VAL A 289 -33.21 -14.98 5.43
C VAL A 289 -31.97 -15.85 5.62
N CYS A 290 -31.70 -16.23 6.86
CA CYS A 290 -30.71 -17.25 7.18
C CYS A 290 -31.42 -18.48 7.75
N VAL A 291 -31.06 -19.65 7.23
CA VAL A 291 -31.49 -20.95 7.74
C VAL A 291 -30.25 -21.71 8.17
N MET A 292 -30.19 -22.05 9.45
CA MET A 292 -29.05 -22.78 10.00
C MET A 292 -29.50 -23.90 10.93
N SER A 293 -28.84 -25.05 10.86
CA SER A 293 -29.00 -26.10 11.85
C SER A 293 -28.20 -25.78 13.13
N LYS A 294 -28.70 -26.29 14.26
CA LYS A 294 -27.97 -26.28 15.53
C LYS A 294 -26.78 -27.25 15.55
N THR A 295 -26.85 -28.37 14.84
CA THR A 295 -25.87 -29.46 14.94
C THR A 295 -25.24 -29.87 13.61
N ASP A 296 -26.00 -29.86 12.53
CA ASP A 296 -25.57 -30.19 11.17
C ASP A 296 -25.04 -28.94 10.45
N THR A 297 -23.73 -28.71 10.54
CA THR A 297 -23.08 -27.52 9.97
C THR A 297 -23.19 -27.43 8.45
N SER A 298 -23.63 -28.50 7.76
CA SER A 298 -23.92 -28.45 6.32
C SER A 298 -25.18 -27.64 5.99
N VAL A 299 -26.09 -27.49 6.96
CA VAL A 299 -27.26 -26.61 6.83
C VAL A 299 -26.88 -25.21 7.30
N TYR A 300 -26.34 -24.42 6.38
CA TYR A 300 -26.18 -22.97 6.53
C TYR A 300 -26.46 -22.32 5.18
N HIS A 301 -27.62 -21.69 5.07
CA HIS A 301 -28.05 -21.03 3.83
C HIS A 301 -28.51 -19.62 4.12
N VAL A 302 -28.09 -18.70 3.26
CA VAL A 302 -28.51 -17.30 3.30
C VAL A 302 -29.06 -16.89 1.94
N GLY A 303 -30.06 -16.02 1.93
CA GLY A 303 -30.55 -15.43 0.69
C GLY A 303 -31.63 -14.40 0.93
N TYR A 304 -31.98 -13.70 -0.14
CA TYR A 304 -32.93 -12.60 -0.10
C TYR A 304 -34.30 -13.02 -0.64
N THR A 305 -35.37 -12.54 0.00
CA THR A 305 -36.72 -12.72 -0.50
C THR A 305 -36.94 -11.97 -1.83
N ASN A 306 -37.70 -12.57 -2.73
CA ASN A 306 -38.15 -11.93 -3.97
C ASN A 306 -39.29 -10.91 -3.72
N SER A 307 -39.80 -10.30 -4.79
CA SER A 307 -40.90 -9.32 -4.73
C SER A 307 -42.22 -9.85 -4.14
N ALA A 308 -42.39 -11.18 -4.02
CA ALA A 308 -43.52 -11.82 -3.35
C ALA A 308 -43.24 -12.12 -1.87
N GLY A 309 -42.11 -11.66 -1.32
CA GLY A 309 -41.68 -11.93 0.05
C GLY A 309 -41.21 -13.36 0.29
N GLN A 310 -40.80 -14.08 -0.76
CA GLN A 310 -40.52 -15.51 -0.69
C GLN A 310 -39.07 -15.85 -1.03
N ILE A 311 -38.53 -16.85 -0.34
CA ILE A 311 -37.31 -17.56 -0.69
C ILE A 311 -37.47 -19.05 -0.41
N GLN A 312 -36.98 -19.89 -1.32
CA GLN A 312 -36.96 -21.34 -1.15
C GLN A 312 -35.52 -21.84 -1.18
N PHE A 313 -35.14 -22.55 -0.12
CA PHE A 313 -33.90 -23.32 -0.09
C PHE A 313 -34.18 -24.79 -0.39
N THR A 314 -33.18 -25.51 -0.89
CA THR A 314 -33.17 -26.98 -0.85
C THR A 314 -32.24 -27.38 0.26
N LEU A 315 -32.80 -27.81 1.39
CA LEU A 315 -32.03 -28.23 2.54
C LEU A 315 -31.78 -29.73 2.47
N ASN A 316 -30.68 -30.18 3.06
CA ASN A 316 -30.40 -31.59 3.28
C ASN A 316 -29.84 -31.77 4.69
N THR A 317 -30.47 -32.62 5.50
CA THR A 317 -29.94 -32.93 6.84
C THR A 317 -30.21 -34.38 7.22
N THR A 318 -29.28 -34.98 7.95
CA THR A 318 -29.41 -36.37 8.42
C THR A 318 -29.62 -36.46 9.93
N GLN A 319 -29.77 -35.34 10.65
CA GLN A 319 -29.84 -35.32 12.11
C GLN A 319 -31.29 -35.22 12.59
N PRO A 320 -31.94 -36.30 13.05
CA PRO A 320 -33.29 -36.23 13.60
C PRO A 320 -33.33 -35.55 14.98
N GLY A 321 -34.40 -34.80 15.26
CA GLY A 321 -34.58 -34.04 16.50
C GLY A 321 -33.78 -32.74 16.57
N ASP A 322 -33.09 -32.40 15.48
CA ASP A 322 -32.31 -31.18 15.36
C ASP A 322 -33.20 -29.96 15.10
N SER A 323 -32.72 -28.78 15.53
CA SER A 323 -33.40 -27.51 15.34
C SER A 323 -32.80 -26.78 14.15
N ILE A 324 -33.63 -26.53 13.14
CA ILE A 324 -33.31 -25.66 12.01
C ILE A 324 -33.80 -24.26 12.37
N PHE A 325 -32.89 -23.39 12.80
CA PHE A 325 -33.18 -22.00 13.09
C PHE A 325 -33.42 -21.21 11.81
N VAL A 326 -34.43 -20.35 11.85
CA VAL A 326 -34.75 -19.40 10.78
C VAL A 326 -34.62 -18.00 11.36
N THR A 327 -33.76 -17.18 10.79
CA THR A 327 -33.69 -15.75 11.12
C THR A 327 -34.01 -14.91 9.89
N VAL A 328 -34.74 -13.81 10.11
CA VAL A 328 -35.01 -12.84 9.05
C VAL A 328 -34.61 -11.46 9.56
N THR A 329 -33.75 -10.78 8.80
CA THR A 329 -33.24 -9.44 9.10
C THR A 329 -33.33 -8.54 7.86
N GLY A 330 -33.24 -7.23 8.08
CA GLY A 330 -33.25 -6.24 7.01
C GLY A 330 -33.33 -4.83 7.59
N ARG A 331 -33.19 -3.83 6.72
CA ARG A 331 -33.17 -2.42 7.14
C ARG A 331 -34.53 -2.02 7.73
N ASN A 332 -34.52 -1.57 8.98
CA ASN A 332 -35.72 -1.22 9.76
C ASN A 332 -36.77 -2.34 9.80
N LEU A 333 -36.34 -3.60 9.74
CA LEU A 333 -37.20 -4.74 10.03
C LEU A 333 -36.90 -5.20 11.44
N HIS A 334 -37.94 -5.41 12.25
CA HIS A 334 -37.76 -6.07 13.52
C HIS A 334 -37.31 -7.51 13.23
N PRO A 335 -36.16 -7.95 13.75
CA PRO A 335 -35.65 -9.29 13.48
C PRO A 335 -36.68 -10.35 13.85
N TYR A 336 -36.82 -11.35 13.00
CA TYR A 336 -37.59 -12.55 13.30
C TYR A 336 -36.65 -13.70 13.66
N MET A 337 -37.09 -14.52 14.60
CA MET A 337 -36.47 -15.81 14.90
C MET A 337 -37.54 -16.88 15.04
N GLY A 338 -37.38 -17.95 14.27
CA GLY A 338 -38.20 -19.15 14.33
C GLY A 338 -37.32 -20.39 14.28
N ALA A 339 -37.96 -21.55 14.36
CA ALA A 339 -37.28 -22.82 14.16
C ALA A 339 -38.23 -23.88 13.61
N ALA A 340 -37.69 -24.79 12.82
CA ALA A 340 -38.31 -26.07 12.48
C ALA A 340 -37.58 -27.20 13.22
N ILE A 341 -38.28 -28.30 13.47
CA ILE A 341 -37.67 -29.52 14.04
C ILE A 341 -37.57 -30.59 12.95
N THR A 342 -36.39 -31.19 12.82
CA THR A 342 -36.20 -32.36 11.95
C THR A 342 -36.79 -33.61 12.61
N ILE A 343 -37.46 -34.44 11.81
CA ILE A 343 -38.05 -35.69 12.28
C ILE A 343 -37.65 -36.85 11.35
N SER A 344 -37.50 -38.03 11.95
CA SER A 344 -37.28 -39.26 11.18
C SER A 344 -38.51 -39.61 10.36
N PRO A 345 -38.34 -40.12 9.13
CA PRO A 345 -39.43 -40.73 8.40
C PRO A 345 -39.92 -41.99 9.12
N ASN A 346 -41.22 -42.28 8.99
CA ASN A 346 -41.81 -43.52 9.47
C ASN A 346 -41.52 -44.70 8.52
N SER A 347 -40.24 -44.90 8.21
CA SER A 347 -39.68 -45.92 7.32
C SER A 347 -38.22 -46.14 7.69
N ALA A 348 -37.54 -47.10 7.07
CA ALA A 348 -36.07 -47.11 7.08
C ALA A 348 -35.53 -45.91 6.28
N TYR A 349 -34.37 -45.39 6.68
CA TYR A 349 -33.68 -44.29 5.99
C TYR A 349 -32.17 -44.39 6.19
N VAL A 350 -31.48 -45.05 5.26
CA VAL A 350 -30.05 -45.37 5.38
C VAL A 350 -29.21 -44.44 4.51
N THR A 351 -28.41 -43.57 5.12
CA THR A 351 -27.56 -42.61 4.39
C THR A 351 -26.12 -42.65 4.88
N TYR A 352 -25.22 -42.03 4.11
CA TYR A 352 -23.82 -41.84 4.48
C TYR A 352 -23.71 -41.19 5.87
N PHE A 353 -22.78 -41.69 6.70
CA PHE A 353 -22.54 -41.17 8.05
C PHE A 353 -21.14 -40.57 8.21
N LYS A 354 -20.09 -41.33 7.87
CA LYS A 354 -18.70 -40.89 7.92
C LYS A 354 -17.82 -41.81 7.07
N HIS A 355 -16.58 -41.42 6.80
CA HIS A 355 -15.61 -42.26 6.11
C HIS A 355 -14.23 -42.23 6.77
N ILE A 356 -13.36 -43.12 6.32
CA ILE A 356 -11.91 -43.03 6.45
C ILE A 356 -11.27 -43.21 5.07
N VAL A 357 -10.24 -42.40 4.81
CA VAL A 357 -9.37 -42.52 3.64
C VAL A 357 -8.20 -43.42 4.00
N ASN A 358 -7.89 -44.38 3.14
CA ASN A 358 -6.70 -45.21 3.22
C ASN A 358 -5.98 -45.20 1.87
N ASP A 359 -4.89 -44.45 1.83
CA ASP A 359 -3.95 -44.23 0.75
C ASP A 359 -2.66 -45.07 0.93
N SER A 360 -2.67 -46.10 1.77
CA SER A 360 -1.46 -46.90 2.03
C SER A 360 -1.02 -47.71 0.78
N PRO A 361 0.29 -47.89 0.57
CA PRO A 361 0.84 -48.68 -0.53
C PRO A 361 0.25 -50.11 -0.66
N PRO A 362 0.16 -50.68 -1.88
CA PRO A 362 0.49 -50.06 -3.16
C PRO A 362 -0.64 -49.14 -3.66
N GLY A 363 -0.28 -48.00 -4.26
CA GLY A 363 -1.21 -47.10 -4.94
C GLY A 363 -1.37 -45.71 -4.33
N GLY A 364 -0.92 -45.47 -3.09
CA GLY A 364 -0.76 -44.13 -2.53
C GLY A 364 0.49 -44.07 -1.64
N ASN A 365 0.71 -42.95 -0.98
CA ASN A 365 1.93 -42.66 -0.21
C ASN A 365 1.78 -42.83 1.32
N GLY A 366 0.56 -42.94 1.84
CA GLY A 366 0.28 -43.16 3.27
C GLY A 366 0.39 -41.89 4.12
N ASP A 367 0.29 -40.71 3.53
CA ASP A 367 0.27 -39.42 4.22
C ASP A 367 -1.14 -39.01 4.70
N GLY A 368 -2.17 -39.76 4.29
CA GLY A 368 -3.57 -39.52 4.66
C GLY A 368 -4.24 -38.42 3.84
N ILE A 369 -3.61 -37.96 2.77
CA ILE A 369 -4.09 -36.99 1.80
C ILE A 369 -4.44 -37.75 0.52
N ILE A 370 -5.41 -37.24 -0.22
CA ILE A 370 -5.74 -37.79 -1.53
C ILE A 370 -4.93 -37.03 -2.56
N ASN A 371 -3.89 -37.63 -3.14
CA ASN A 371 -3.06 -36.96 -4.14
C ASN A 371 -3.44 -37.36 -5.58
N PRO A 372 -3.09 -36.53 -6.59
CA PRO A 372 -3.24 -36.90 -8.00
C PRO A 372 -2.47 -38.18 -8.34
N GLY A 373 -3.09 -39.08 -9.11
CA GLY A 373 -2.48 -40.34 -9.54
C GLY A 373 -2.62 -41.51 -8.56
N GLU A 374 -3.13 -41.27 -7.36
CA GLU A 374 -3.25 -42.32 -6.35
C GLU A 374 -4.46 -43.25 -6.55
N THR A 375 -4.41 -44.40 -5.88
CA THR A 375 -5.50 -45.35 -5.68
C THR A 375 -5.89 -45.38 -4.21
N ILE A 376 -7.10 -44.95 -3.92
CA ILE A 376 -7.62 -44.78 -2.58
C ILE A 376 -8.56 -45.92 -2.22
N LYS A 377 -8.42 -46.43 -1.00
CA LYS A 377 -9.40 -47.31 -0.36
C LYS A 377 -10.23 -46.48 0.61
N LEU A 378 -11.54 -46.57 0.49
CA LEU A 378 -12.48 -45.71 1.20
C LEU A 378 -13.40 -46.55 2.08
N GLY A 379 -13.13 -46.55 3.38
CA GLY A 379 -14.03 -47.18 4.35
C GLY A 379 -15.19 -46.24 4.67
N ILE A 380 -16.44 -46.68 4.51
CA ILE A 380 -17.64 -45.87 4.76
C ILE A 380 -18.51 -46.49 5.85
N TRP A 381 -19.01 -45.63 6.74
CA TRP A 381 -20.15 -45.93 7.59
C TRP A 381 -21.43 -45.39 6.95
N VAL A 382 -22.48 -46.20 6.98
CA VAL A 382 -23.86 -45.76 6.76
C VAL A 382 -24.64 -45.88 8.05
N LYS A 383 -25.67 -45.06 8.23
CA LYS A 383 -26.52 -45.08 9.41
C LYS A 383 -27.98 -45.08 9.01
N ASN A 384 -28.78 -45.89 9.72
CA ASN A 384 -30.22 -45.89 9.59
C ASN A 384 -30.81 -44.84 10.55
N TRP A 385 -31.33 -43.76 9.98
CA TRP A 385 -31.95 -42.67 10.72
C TRP A 385 -33.48 -42.76 10.76
N GLY A 386 -34.03 -43.75 10.04
CA GLY A 386 -35.45 -44.04 10.02
C GLY A 386 -35.91 -44.80 11.25
N SER A 387 -37.23 -44.88 11.46
CA SER A 387 -37.83 -45.53 12.63
C SER A 387 -38.10 -47.04 12.44
N LEU A 388 -37.64 -47.65 11.35
CA LEU A 388 -37.77 -49.09 11.07
C LEU A 388 -36.40 -49.67 10.68
N THR A 389 -36.17 -50.96 10.94
CA THR A 389 -34.98 -51.71 10.48
C THR A 389 -34.90 -51.74 8.96
N ALA A 390 -33.70 -51.50 8.41
CA ALA A 390 -33.38 -51.70 7.00
C ALA A 390 -32.74 -53.08 6.83
N ASP A 391 -33.36 -54.01 6.09
CA ASP A 391 -32.87 -55.38 5.96
C ASP A 391 -32.04 -55.59 4.69
N SER A 392 -30.93 -56.33 4.81
CA SER A 392 -30.03 -56.68 3.69
C SER A 392 -29.62 -55.48 2.82
N VAL A 393 -29.06 -54.45 3.46
CA VAL A 393 -28.65 -53.22 2.78
C VAL A 393 -27.38 -53.43 1.95
N TYR A 394 -27.42 -53.01 0.68
CA TYR A 394 -26.27 -52.86 -0.21
C TYR A 394 -26.04 -51.37 -0.53
N GLY A 395 -24.79 -50.93 -0.53
CA GLY A 395 -24.40 -49.61 -1.00
C GLY A 395 -23.65 -49.68 -2.33
N THR A 396 -24.00 -48.81 -3.26
CA THR A 396 -23.33 -48.62 -4.55
C THR A 396 -22.75 -47.21 -4.62
N LEU A 397 -21.43 -47.10 -4.68
CA LEU A 397 -20.71 -45.86 -4.90
C LEU A 397 -20.61 -45.58 -6.40
N SER A 398 -20.92 -44.35 -6.80
CA SER A 398 -20.90 -43.89 -8.18
C SER A 398 -20.25 -42.52 -8.28
N SER A 399 -19.71 -42.19 -9.45
CA SER A 399 -19.26 -40.84 -9.78
C SER A 399 -19.47 -40.59 -11.27
N GLN A 400 -19.78 -39.36 -11.63
CA GLN A 400 -19.83 -38.87 -13.01
C GLN A 400 -18.55 -38.13 -13.40
N ASP A 401 -17.59 -38.04 -12.48
CA ASP A 401 -16.33 -37.34 -12.69
C ASP A 401 -15.38 -38.20 -13.55
N THR A 402 -14.97 -37.65 -14.70
CA THR A 402 -14.05 -38.33 -15.62
C THR A 402 -12.63 -38.50 -15.05
N ASN A 403 -12.28 -37.77 -13.98
CA ASN A 403 -11.00 -37.89 -13.29
C ASN A 403 -11.00 -39.02 -12.24
N ILE A 404 -12.12 -39.73 -12.06
CA ILE A 404 -12.27 -40.82 -11.10
C ILE A 404 -12.51 -42.12 -11.86
N SER A 405 -11.71 -43.15 -11.55
CA SER A 405 -11.97 -44.52 -12.00
C SER A 405 -12.31 -45.40 -10.82
N LEU A 406 -13.57 -45.83 -10.72
CA LEU A 406 -14.04 -46.74 -9.68
C LEU A 406 -13.50 -48.16 -9.94
N LEU A 407 -12.81 -48.72 -8.94
CA LEU A 407 -12.23 -50.07 -8.99
C LEU A 407 -13.06 -51.07 -8.17
N ASP A 408 -13.71 -50.60 -7.10
CA ASP A 408 -14.66 -51.36 -6.28
C ASP A 408 -15.77 -50.43 -5.78
N SER A 409 -17.00 -50.68 -6.24
CA SER A 409 -18.13 -49.77 -6.08
C SER A 409 -19.32 -50.34 -5.30
N VAL A 410 -19.31 -51.61 -4.88
CA VAL A 410 -20.49 -52.23 -4.22
C VAL A 410 -20.10 -52.90 -2.90
N LYS A 411 -20.85 -52.61 -1.83
CA LYS A 411 -20.64 -53.20 -0.50
C LYS A 411 -21.93 -53.63 0.17
N TYR A 412 -21.85 -54.73 0.92
CA TYR A 412 -22.96 -55.24 1.73
C TYR A 412 -22.82 -54.76 3.17
N PHE A 413 -23.87 -54.15 3.71
CA PHE A 413 -23.94 -53.63 5.07
C PHE A 413 -24.75 -54.50 6.03
N GLY A 414 -25.52 -55.47 5.53
CA GLY A 414 -26.37 -56.31 6.37
C GLY A 414 -27.69 -55.64 6.77
N SER A 415 -28.34 -56.16 7.81
CA SER A 415 -29.50 -55.49 8.42
C SER A 415 -29.03 -54.42 9.41
N ILE A 416 -29.64 -53.23 9.34
CA ILE A 416 -29.30 -52.07 10.16
C ILE A 416 -30.56 -51.64 10.93
N ALA A 417 -30.56 -51.88 12.25
CA ALA A 417 -31.68 -51.51 13.11
C ALA A 417 -31.90 -49.99 13.16
N GLU A 418 -33.07 -49.56 13.65
CA GLU A 418 -33.35 -48.14 13.92
C GLU A 418 -32.23 -47.50 14.76
N GLY A 419 -31.66 -46.40 14.26
CA GLY A 419 -30.60 -45.66 14.95
C GLY A 419 -29.19 -46.28 14.86
N ASP A 420 -29.04 -47.50 14.33
CA ASP A 420 -27.74 -48.16 14.22
C ASP A 420 -26.96 -47.75 12.96
N SER A 421 -25.66 -48.04 12.96
CA SER A 421 -24.75 -47.82 11.83
C SER A 421 -24.00 -49.08 11.43
N ALA A 422 -23.68 -49.22 10.16
CA ALA A 422 -22.88 -50.31 9.61
C ALA A 422 -21.64 -49.76 8.89
N PHE A 423 -20.52 -50.51 8.95
CA PHE A 423 -19.22 -50.11 8.39
C PHE A 423 -18.76 -51.11 7.35
N THR A 424 -18.26 -50.64 6.21
CA THR A 424 -17.68 -51.50 5.16
C THR A 424 -16.37 -52.19 5.57
N GLY A 425 -15.72 -51.73 6.65
CA GLY A 425 -14.31 -52.01 6.91
C GLY A 425 -13.40 -50.94 6.28
N PRO A 426 -12.10 -50.90 6.67
CA PRO A 426 -11.18 -49.83 6.27
C PRO A 426 -10.79 -49.82 4.79
N ASN A 427 -10.98 -50.96 4.12
CA ASN A 427 -10.70 -51.11 2.69
C ASN A 427 -12.00 -51.24 1.89
N GLY A 428 -13.05 -50.51 2.28
CA GLY A 428 -14.40 -50.61 1.71
C GLY A 428 -14.41 -50.45 0.20
N TYR A 429 -14.72 -49.25 -0.29
CA TYR A 429 -14.70 -48.95 -1.72
C TYR A 429 -13.27 -48.69 -2.21
N GLN A 430 -13.04 -48.74 -3.52
CA GLN A 430 -11.73 -48.43 -4.11
C GLN A 430 -11.87 -47.64 -5.41
N PHE A 431 -11.04 -46.62 -5.59
CA PHE A 431 -11.00 -45.80 -6.80
C PHE A 431 -9.61 -45.24 -7.06
N SER A 432 -9.31 -44.87 -8.30
CA SER A 432 -8.08 -44.13 -8.66
C SER A 432 -8.39 -42.73 -9.18
N ILE A 433 -7.45 -41.81 -8.96
CA ILE A 433 -7.57 -40.39 -9.32
C ILE A 433 -6.65 -40.07 -10.49
N ALA A 434 -7.11 -39.24 -11.43
CA ALA A 434 -6.30 -38.78 -12.54
C ALA A 434 -5.11 -37.90 -12.08
N GLN A 435 -3.98 -38.01 -12.79
CA GLN A 435 -2.78 -37.19 -12.53
C GLN A 435 -3.01 -35.68 -12.75
N ALA A 436 -4.02 -35.31 -13.55
CA ALA A 436 -4.29 -33.92 -13.91
C ALA A 436 -5.07 -33.13 -12.83
N CYS A 437 -5.52 -33.78 -11.76
CA CYS A 437 -6.19 -33.10 -10.66
C CYS A 437 -5.23 -32.13 -9.97
N THR A 438 -5.75 -30.98 -9.53
CA THR A 438 -4.99 -29.92 -8.86
C THR A 438 -5.42 -29.76 -7.41
N ASN A 439 -4.67 -28.98 -6.63
CA ASN A 439 -5.05 -28.62 -5.25
C ASN A 439 -6.51 -28.17 -5.15
N GLY A 440 -7.24 -28.68 -4.17
CA GLY A 440 -8.62 -28.27 -3.88
C GLY A 440 -9.67 -28.83 -4.85
N TYR A 441 -9.27 -29.63 -5.85
CA TYR A 441 -10.23 -30.28 -6.74
C TYR A 441 -11.19 -31.18 -5.95
N VAL A 442 -12.49 -31.01 -6.16
CA VAL A 442 -13.54 -31.71 -5.41
C VAL A 442 -13.96 -32.97 -6.15
N LEU A 443 -13.68 -34.12 -5.55
CA LEU A 443 -14.12 -35.44 -6.00
C LEU A 443 -15.55 -35.69 -5.51
N ASN A 444 -16.50 -35.66 -6.44
CA ASN A 444 -17.93 -35.85 -6.13
C ASN A 444 -18.34 -37.31 -6.31
N PHE A 445 -18.92 -37.90 -5.28
CA PHE A 445 -19.47 -39.25 -5.29
C PHE A 445 -20.95 -39.25 -4.90
N GLY A 446 -21.72 -40.15 -5.52
CA GLY A 446 -23.05 -40.56 -5.07
C GLY A 446 -22.98 -41.95 -4.44
N LEU A 447 -23.55 -42.11 -3.25
CA LEU A 447 -23.76 -43.39 -2.60
C LEU A 447 -25.26 -43.73 -2.61
N GLU A 448 -25.63 -44.78 -3.33
CA GLU A 448 -26.99 -45.34 -3.31
C GLU A 448 -27.04 -46.54 -2.35
N CYS A 449 -27.83 -46.45 -1.29
CA CYS A 449 -28.15 -47.58 -0.42
C CYS A 449 -29.51 -48.17 -0.80
N ARG A 450 -29.56 -49.51 -0.94
CA ARG A 450 -30.77 -50.26 -1.29
C ARG A 450 -30.99 -51.44 -0.33
N ASP A 451 -32.20 -51.62 0.17
CA ASP A 451 -32.58 -52.73 1.06
C ASP A 451 -33.35 -53.86 0.34
N ALA A 452 -33.75 -54.89 1.09
CA ALA A 452 -34.52 -56.03 0.58
C ALA A 452 -35.93 -55.67 0.07
N ASN A 453 -36.48 -54.52 0.49
CA ASN A 453 -37.79 -54.03 0.06
C ASN A 453 -37.71 -53.11 -1.17
N ASP A 454 -36.52 -53.01 -1.78
CA ASP A 454 -36.22 -52.11 -2.89
C ASP A 454 -36.35 -50.62 -2.53
N SER A 455 -36.26 -50.29 -1.24
CA SER A 455 -36.15 -48.90 -0.78
C SER A 455 -34.80 -48.35 -1.18
N VAL A 456 -34.77 -47.14 -1.73
CA VAL A 456 -33.55 -46.49 -2.22
C VAL A 456 -33.30 -45.19 -1.46
N TRP A 457 -32.07 -45.02 -0.99
CA TRP A 457 -31.61 -43.81 -0.32
C TRP A 457 -30.30 -43.36 -0.92
N GLU A 458 -30.24 -42.10 -1.33
CA GLU A 458 -29.06 -41.52 -1.96
C GLU A 458 -28.35 -40.57 -1.00
N SER A 459 -27.03 -40.51 -1.09
CA SER A 459 -26.19 -39.57 -0.35
C SER A 459 -25.07 -39.03 -1.23
N GLY A 460 -24.79 -37.74 -1.13
CA GLY A 460 -23.59 -37.14 -1.71
C GLY A 460 -22.40 -37.27 -0.77
N LEU A 461 -21.22 -37.53 -1.32
CA LEU A 461 -19.95 -37.51 -0.61
C LEU A 461 -18.94 -36.71 -1.44
N ASN A 462 -18.32 -35.72 -0.81
CA ASN A 462 -17.23 -34.95 -1.41
C ASN A 462 -15.92 -35.28 -0.70
N LEU A 463 -14.88 -35.51 -1.48
CA LEU A 463 -13.49 -35.62 -1.04
C LEU A 463 -12.65 -34.58 -1.78
N TRP A 464 -11.50 -34.19 -1.23
CA TRP A 464 -10.65 -33.13 -1.80
C TRP A 464 -9.29 -33.66 -2.17
N VAL A 465 -8.82 -33.30 -3.36
CA VAL A 465 -7.44 -33.58 -3.79
C VAL A 465 -6.50 -32.55 -3.18
N GLY A 466 -5.40 -33.02 -2.59
CA GLY A 466 -4.35 -32.19 -2.04
C GLY A 466 -3.08 -32.22 -2.88
N THR A 467 -2.60 -31.03 -3.25
CA THR A 467 -1.25 -30.80 -3.77
C THR A 467 -0.65 -29.60 -3.02
N PRO A 468 0.68 -29.40 -3.03
CA PRO A 468 1.24 -28.17 -2.50
C PRO A 468 0.80 -26.95 -3.33
N VAL A 469 0.82 -25.77 -2.70
CA VAL A 469 0.74 -24.46 -3.35
C VAL A 469 1.79 -23.59 -2.69
N LEU A 470 2.88 -23.28 -3.40
CA LEU A 470 4.06 -22.65 -2.84
C LEU A 470 4.16 -21.18 -3.27
N GLU A 471 4.07 -20.29 -2.29
CA GLU A 471 4.05 -18.85 -2.50
C GLU A 471 5.29 -18.18 -1.89
N TYR A 472 5.76 -17.08 -2.50
CA TYR A 472 6.83 -16.26 -1.92
C TYR A 472 6.34 -15.61 -0.62
N ALA A 473 7.08 -15.82 0.47
CA ALA A 473 6.76 -15.25 1.77
C ALA A 473 7.76 -14.16 2.19
N ASN A 474 9.06 -14.38 1.98
CA ASN A 474 10.11 -13.44 2.37
C ASN A 474 11.45 -13.74 1.66
N GLN A 475 12.39 -12.81 1.77
CA GLN A 475 13.80 -13.01 1.39
C GLN A 475 14.74 -12.59 2.52
N ILE A 476 15.91 -13.23 2.55
CA ILE A 476 17.02 -12.89 3.44
C ILE A 476 18.27 -12.81 2.55
N VAL A 477 19.03 -11.73 2.73
CA VAL A 477 20.30 -11.53 2.03
C VAL A 477 21.44 -11.75 3.02
N ASN A 478 22.44 -12.52 2.59
CA ASN A 478 23.68 -12.71 3.31
C ASN A 478 24.85 -12.36 2.37
N ASP A 479 25.55 -11.26 2.65
CA ASP A 479 26.55 -10.64 1.78
C ASP A 479 27.94 -10.56 2.44
N PRO A 480 28.52 -11.67 2.93
CA PRO A 480 29.78 -11.60 3.66
C PRO A 480 30.97 -11.21 2.76
N PRO A 481 32.01 -10.55 3.30
CA PRO A 481 33.28 -10.39 2.59
C PRO A 481 33.97 -11.74 2.31
N PRO A 482 34.70 -11.92 1.18
CA PRO A 482 34.89 -10.96 0.10
C PRO A 482 33.76 -11.04 -0.94
N GLY A 483 33.17 -9.90 -1.29
CA GLY A 483 32.12 -9.84 -2.32
C GLY A 483 30.94 -8.98 -1.90
N GLY A 484 30.55 -9.03 -0.63
CA GLY A 484 29.64 -8.07 -0.01
C GLY A 484 30.28 -7.36 1.19
N ASN A 485 29.47 -6.67 1.99
CA ASN A 485 29.92 -5.83 3.08
C ASN A 485 29.34 -6.22 4.46
N GLY A 486 28.41 -7.17 4.50
CA GLY A 486 27.79 -7.74 5.69
C GLY A 486 26.66 -6.89 6.28
N ASP A 487 26.04 -6.01 5.49
CA ASP A 487 24.92 -5.17 5.92
C ASP A 487 23.54 -5.82 5.70
N GLY A 488 23.50 -7.00 5.10
CA GLY A 488 22.26 -7.73 4.82
C GLY A 488 21.49 -7.16 3.63
N LYS A 489 22.15 -6.43 2.73
CA LYS A 489 21.60 -5.92 1.47
C LYS A 489 22.48 -6.38 0.30
N ILE A 490 21.97 -6.18 -0.92
CA ILE A 490 22.75 -6.41 -2.14
C ILE A 490 23.04 -5.04 -2.72
N ASP A 491 24.26 -4.52 -2.56
CA ASP A 491 24.65 -3.26 -3.18
C ASP A 491 25.18 -3.43 -4.61
N PRO A 492 25.16 -2.35 -5.42
CA PRO A 492 25.84 -2.34 -6.72
C PRO A 492 27.33 -2.69 -6.59
N GLY A 493 27.76 -3.69 -7.36
CA GLY A 493 29.12 -4.23 -7.37
C GLY A 493 29.32 -5.45 -6.48
N GLU A 494 28.30 -5.87 -5.72
CA GLU A 494 28.44 -6.94 -4.73
C GLU A 494 27.96 -8.31 -5.21
N THR A 495 28.47 -9.33 -4.55
CA THR A 495 28.00 -10.72 -4.64
C THR A 495 27.42 -11.13 -3.30
N ALA A 496 26.21 -11.67 -3.31
CA ALA A 496 25.48 -12.06 -2.11
C ALA A 496 24.80 -13.42 -2.27
N GLN A 497 24.51 -14.04 -1.13
CA GLN A 497 23.63 -15.20 -1.03
C GLN A 497 22.20 -14.75 -0.80
N LEU A 498 21.29 -15.20 -1.65
CA LEU A 498 19.86 -14.92 -1.55
C LEU A 498 19.13 -16.17 -1.05
N ILE A 499 18.54 -16.06 0.14
CA ILE A 499 17.71 -17.09 0.75
C ILE A 499 16.26 -16.64 0.59
N LEU A 500 15.45 -17.47 -0.05
CA LEU A 500 14.02 -17.25 -0.20
C LEU A 500 13.26 -18.11 0.81
N VAL A 501 12.14 -17.59 1.30
CA VAL A 501 11.20 -18.29 2.17
C VAL A 501 9.92 -18.52 1.38
N LEU A 502 9.51 -19.77 1.26
CA LEU A 502 8.26 -20.19 0.64
C LEU A 502 7.25 -20.59 1.72
N ARG A 503 5.97 -20.29 1.48
CA ARG A 503 4.85 -20.75 2.30
C ARG A 503 4.02 -21.75 1.50
N ASN A 504 3.66 -22.87 2.13
CA ASN A 504 2.74 -23.84 1.54
C ASN A 504 1.30 -23.57 2.02
N THR A 505 0.46 -23.08 1.12
CA THR A 505 -0.98 -22.80 1.33
C THR A 505 -1.87 -23.91 0.75
N GLY A 506 -1.27 -24.95 0.17
CA GLY A 506 -1.95 -26.09 -0.43
C GLY A 506 -2.51 -27.08 0.60
N LEU A 507 -3.44 -27.94 0.15
CA LEU A 507 -3.99 -29.03 0.96
C LEU A 507 -3.04 -30.23 1.03
N GLY A 508 -1.99 -30.27 0.20
CA GLY A 508 -0.95 -31.31 0.16
C GLY A 508 0.43 -30.83 0.61
N HIS A 509 1.32 -31.78 0.90
CA HIS A 509 2.72 -31.53 1.22
C HIS A 509 3.54 -31.21 -0.04
N GLY A 510 4.53 -30.32 0.07
CA GLY A 510 5.55 -30.13 -0.96
C GLY A 510 6.76 -30.99 -0.64
N TYR A 511 6.97 -32.09 -1.36
CA TYR A 511 8.12 -32.97 -1.17
C TYR A 511 9.28 -32.60 -2.08
N ASP A 512 10.50 -32.67 -1.55
CA ASP A 512 11.75 -32.40 -2.28
C ASP A 512 11.69 -31.09 -3.09
N VAL A 513 11.22 -30.02 -2.46
CA VAL A 513 11.02 -28.73 -3.12
C VAL A 513 12.37 -28.16 -3.54
N THR A 514 12.47 -27.81 -4.82
CA THR A 514 13.62 -27.13 -5.43
C THR A 514 13.15 -25.93 -6.23
N GLY A 515 14.03 -24.96 -6.47
CA GLY A 515 13.72 -23.77 -7.25
C GLY A 515 14.84 -23.38 -8.19
N ILE A 516 14.46 -22.81 -9.35
CA ILE A 516 15.38 -22.16 -10.28
C ILE A 516 15.11 -20.65 -10.30
N LEU A 517 16.06 -19.86 -9.82
CA LEU A 517 15.98 -18.40 -9.79
C LEU A 517 16.38 -17.79 -11.14
N ARG A 518 15.60 -16.80 -11.59
CA ARG A 518 15.92 -15.98 -12.78
C ARG A 518 15.73 -14.50 -12.47
N SER A 519 16.64 -13.70 -13.00
CA SER A 519 16.57 -12.24 -12.96
C SER A 519 15.90 -11.69 -14.23
N GLY A 520 15.07 -10.65 -14.07
CA GLY A 520 14.52 -9.86 -15.17
C GLY A 520 15.44 -8.74 -15.67
N ASP A 521 16.60 -8.52 -15.04
CA ASP A 521 17.60 -7.52 -15.46
C ASP A 521 18.95 -8.18 -15.71
N SER A 522 19.54 -7.96 -16.89
CA SER A 522 20.84 -8.52 -17.26
C SER A 522 22.01 -8.07 -16.38
N ARG A 523 21.87 -6.95 -15.67
CA ARG A 523 22.87 -6.42 -14.74
C ARG A 523 22.84 -7.12 -13.38
N PHE A 524 21.71 -7.76 -13.04
CA PHE A 524 21.59 -8.59 -11.84
C PHE A 524 21.73 -10.06 -12.23
N GLN A 525 22.92 -10.59 -12.03
CA GLN A 525 23.32 -11.91 -12.52
C GLN A 525 23.06 -12.97 -11.46
N VAL A 526 22.45 -14.09 -11.86
CA VAL A 526 22.26 -15.25 -11.00
C VAL A 526 23.36 -16.26 -11.34
N SER A 527 24.41 -16.30 -10.52
CA SER A 527 25.56 -17.18 -10.72
C SER A 527 25.33 -18.61 -10.23
N ASP A 528 24.54 -18.75 -9.16
CA ASP A 528 23.95 -20.03 -8.78
C ASP A 528 22.43 -19.86 -8.72
N SER A 529 21.75 -20.58 -9.62
CA SER A 529 20.32 -20.45 -9.85
C SER A 529 19.52 -21.55 -9.20
N VAL A 530 20.14 -22.61 -8.70
CA VAL A 530 19.44 -23.75 -8.13
C VAL A 530 19.44 -23.61 -6.61
N GLY A 531 18.30 -23.88 -5.98
CA GLY A 531 18.19 -23.87 -4.52
C GLY A 531 17.26 -24.97 -4.05
N ALA A 532 17.69 -25.72 -3.04
CA ALA A 532 16.90 -26.74 -2.37
C ALA A 532 16.20 -26.21 -1.11
N PHE A 533 14.90 -26.42 -1.03
CA PHE A 533 14.06 -26.07 0.12
C PHE A 533 13.69 -27.29 0.98
N GLY A 534 13.87 -28.50 0.44
CA GLY A 534 13.49 -29.76 1.10
C GLY A 534 11.98 -29.93 1.18
N ASP A 535 11.49 -30.66 2.18
CA ASP A 535 10.06 -30.84 2.38
C ASP A 535 9.43 -29.59 3.03
N ILE A 536 8.32 -29.13 2.45
CA ILE A 536 7.48 -28.07 2.99
C ILE A 536 6.08 -28.64 3.25
N PRO A 537 5.82 -29.14 4.47
CA PRO A 537 4.50 -29.65 4.82
C PRO A 537 3.39 -28.62 4.64
N LYS A 538 2.14 -29.09 4.45
CA LYS A 538 0.98 -28.20 4.37
C LYS A 538 0.91 -27.24 5.58
N ASP A 539 0.47 -26.02 5.34
CA ASP A 539 0.34 -24.96 6.36
C ASP A 539 1.66 -24.58 7.06
N THR A 540 2.81 -24.85 6.44
CA THR A 540 4.14 -24.49 6.98
C THR A 540 4.94 -23.61 6.02
N ILE A 541 6.14 -23.21 6.44
CA ILE A 541 7.11 -22.47 5.63
C ILE A 541 8.41 -23.26 5.49
N GLY A 542 9.09 -23.09 4.37
CA GLY A 542 10.43 -23.62 4.11
C GLY A 542 11.34 -22.55 3.52
N ASN A 543 12.64 -22.75 3.59
CA ASN A 543 13.62 -21.85 2.97
C ASN A 543 14.80 -22.65 2.41
N ASN A 544 15.57 -22.03 1.52
CA ASN A 544 16.76 -22.63 0.94
C ASN A 544 18.05 -22.21 1.66
N SER A 545 18.03 -22.00 2.98
CA SER A 545 19.25 -21.60 3.72
C SER A 545 20.36 -22.66 3.69
N ALA A 546 20.01 -23.93 3.47
CA ALA A 546 20.97 -25.01 3.27
C ALA A 546 21.64 -24.99 1.88
N ASP A 547 21.01 -24.31 0.91
CA ASP A 547 21.44 -24.21 -0.50
C ASP A 547 20.99 -22.86 -1.10
N PRO A 548 21.59 -21.74 -0.65
CA PRO A 548 21.19 -20.39 -1.04
C PRO A 548 21.57 -20.08 -2.50
N PHE A 549 20.76 -19.28 -3.18
CA PHE A 549 21.13 -18.77 -4.49
C PHE A 549 22.32 -17.83 -4.37
N VAL A 550 23.18 -17.76 -5.39
CA VAL A 550 24.29 -16.80 -5.43
C VAL A 550 24.06 -15.81 -6.55
N VAL A 551 23.99 -14.53 -6.20
CA VAL A 551 23.65 -13.44 -7.11
C VAL A 551 24.73 -12.35 -7.09
N HIS A 552 24.89 -11.66 -8.21
CA HIS A 552 25.81 -10.54 -8.36
C HIS A 552 25.09 -9.33 -8.96
N ALA A 553 25.18 -8.18 -8.30
CA ALA A 553 24.69 -6.91 -8.82
C ALA A 553 25.84 -6.16 -9.49
N ASP A 554 25.71 -5.84 -10.78
CA ASP A 554 26.70 -5.02 -11.47
C ASP A 554 26.79 -3.60 -10.85
N ALA A 555 27.99 -3.04 -10.79
CA ALA A 555 28.23 -1.71 -10.21
C ALA A 555 27.51 -0.56 -10.95
N SER A 556 27.02 -0.80 -12.17
CA SER A 556 26.21 0.16 -12.95
C SER A 556 24.73 0.16 -12.58
N ILE A 557 24.25 -0.75 -11.72
CA ILE A 557 22.86 -0.71 -11.25
C ILE A 557 22.72 0.51 -10.33
N PRO A 558 21.80 1.45 -10.62
CA PRO A 558 21.50 2.53 -9.70
C PRO A 558 20.98 1.98 -8.37
N ARG A 559 21.33 2.62 -7.27
CA ARG A 559 20.82 2.26 -5.94
C ARG A 559 19.29 2.40 -5.90
N GLU A 560 18.65 1.57 -5.08
CA GLU A 560 17.19 1.39 -4.98
C GLU A 560 16.49 0.91 -6.28
N THR A 561 17.22 0.23 -7.16
CA THR A 561 16.59 -0.40 -8.33
C THR A 561 15.88 -1.69 -7.91
N ALA A 562 14.55 -1.74 -8.08
CA ALA A 562 13.76 -2.96 -7.92
C ALA A 562 13.88 -3.86 -9.17
N ILE A 563 14.49 -5.03 -8.99
CA ILE A 563 14.68 -6.03 -10.04
C ILE A 563 13.58 -7.09 -9.94
N PRO A 564 12.72 -7.25 -10.96
CA PRO A 564 11.76 -8.34 -10.99
C PRO A 564 12.47 -9.68 -11.18
N CYS A 565 12.11 -10.67 -10.38
CA CYS A 565 12.69 -12.01 -10.39
C CYS A 565 11.58 -13.06 -10.50
N THR A 566 11.92 -14.21 -11.09
CA THR A 566 11.05 -15.38 -11.14
C THR A 566 11.73 -16.55 -10.45
N LEU A 567 10.97 -17.34 -9.72
CA LEU A 567 11.40 -18.60 -9.14
C LEU A 567 10.55 -19.73 -9.71
N ASP A 568 11.15 -20.57 -10.56
CA ASP A 568 10.50 -21.77 -11.08
C ASP A 568 10.64 -22.88 -10.03
N VAL A 569 9.59 -23.14 -9.28
CA VAL A 569 9.55 -24.11 -8.18
C VAL A 569 9.08 -25.47 -8.68
N THR A 570 9.76 -26.54 -8.28
CA THR A 570 9.38 -27.92 -8.55
C THR A 570 9.31 -28.71 -7.25
N ALA A 571 8.29 -29.55 -7.11
CA ALA A 571 8.15 -30.57 -6.08
C ALA A 571 7.64 -31.86 -6.73
N GLU A 572 7.51 -32.96 -5.99
CA GLU A 572 6.94 -34.20 -6.55
C GLU A 572 5.57 -33.97 -7.21
N GLY A 573 5.49 -34.13 -8.54
CA GLY A 573 4.26 -33.94 -9.31
C GLY A 573 3.73 -32.51 -9.39
N TYR A 574 4.51 -31.50 -8.97
CA TYR A 574 4.10 -30.10 -8.91
C TYR A 574 5.15 -29.17 -9.53
N THR A 575 4.70 -28.16 -10.27
CA THR A 575 5.56 -27.10 -10.81
C THR A 575 4.79 -25.79 -10.88
N GLU A 576 5.40 -24.70 -10.43
CA GLU A 576 4.82 -23.35 -10.45
C GLU A 576 5.91 -22.28 -10.60
N THR A 577 5.56 -21.13 -11.18
CA THR A 577 6.47 -19.98 -11.26
C THR A 577 5.98 -18.89 -10.29
N VAL A 578 6.83 -18.56 -9.33
CA VAL A 578 6.57 -17.52 -8.32
C VAL A 578 7.28 -16.23 -8.72
N LEU A 579 6.59 -15.09 -8.57
CA LEU A 579 7.12 -13.75 -8.89
C LEU A 579 7.45 -12.98 -7.62
N PHE A 580 8.59 -12.27 -7.62
CA PHE A 580 8.99 -11.37 -6.53
C PHE A 580 9.98 -10.31 -7.03
N THR A 581 10.39 -9.38 -6.17
CA THR A 581 11.35 -8.32 -6.51
C THR A 581 12.51 -8.25 -5.53
N VAL A 582 13.72 -8.02 -6.04
CA VAL A 582 14.92 -7.77 -5.25
C VAL A 582 15.34 -6.31 -5.44
N VAL A 583 15.50 -5.56 -4.35
CA VAL A 583 15.98 -4.16 -4.40
C VAL A 583 17.50 -4.12 -4.28
N ILE A 584 18.16 -3.43 -5.20
CA ILE A 584 19.63 -3.32 -5.25
C ILE A 584 20.08 -1.99 -4.66
N GLY A 585 20.77 -2.07 -3.51
CA GLY A 585 21.39 -0.97 -2.77
C GLY A 585 20.43 0.07 -2.20
N GLU A 586 21.00 0.98 -1.41
CA GLU A 586 20.33 2.11 -0.78
C GLU A 586 21.02 3.43 -1.19
N ILE A 587 20.25 4.50 -1.41
CA ILE A 587 20.81 5.81 -1.77
C ILE A 587 21.61 6.37 -0.59
N ARG A 588 22.85 6.78 -0.83
CA ARG A 588 23.72 7.42 0.16
C ARG A 588 23.74 8.94 -0.06
N ALA A 589 24.26 9.68 0.91
CA ALA A 589 24.43 11.14 0.85
C ALA A 589 25.42 11.67 -0.21
N ILE A 590 25.93 10.79 -1.08
CA ILE A 590 26.85 11.09 -2.19
C ILE A 590 26.35 10.48 -3.50
N ASP A 591 25.06 10.12 -3.55
CA ASP A 591 24.38 9.58 -4.72
C ASP A 591 23.20 10.48 -5.12
N PRO A 592 22.98 10.68 -6.43
CA PRO A 592 21.94 11.54 -6.94
C PRO A 592 20.54 10.98 -6.65
N ILE A 593 19.57 11.89 -6.50
CA ILE A 593 18.20 11.56 -6.11
C ILE A 593 17.32 11.40 -7.36
N PRO A 594 16.63 10.26 -7.57
CA PRO A 594 15.64 10.11 -8.64
C PRO A 594 14.30 10.75 -8.29
N ASP A 595 13.52 11.09 -9.31
CA ASP A 595 12.22 11.75 -9.16
C ASP A 595 11.03 10.84 -8.78
N GLY A 596 11.27 9.76 -8.05
CA GLY A 596 10.22 8.92 -7.46
C GLY A 596 10.51 7.41 -7.58
N PRO A 597 9.56 6.54 -7.15
CA PRO A 597 9.72 5.09 -7.24
C PRO A 597 9.57 4.55 -8.68
N ARG A 598 9.36 5.43 -9.67
CA ARG A 598 9.22 5.07 -11.07
C ARG A 598 10.57 4.62 -11.62
N GLN A 599 10.59 3.47 -12.30
CA GLN A 599 11.74 3.02 -13.07
C GLN A 599 11.40 2.98 -14.58
N PRO A 600 12.16 3.66 -15.45
CA PRO A 600 13.25 4.60 -15.15
C PRO A 600 12.73 5.98 -14.68
N ALA A 601 13.51 6.64 -13.81
CA ALA A 601 13.33 8.03 -13.41
C ALA A 601 13.43 8.98 -14.62
N LEU A 602 12.69 10.10 -14.57
CA LEU A 602 12.68 11.10 -15.65
C LEU A 602 13.68 12.23 -15.38
N TYR A 603 13.80 12.65 -14.13
CA TYR A 603 14.76 13.61 -13.63
C TYR A 603 15.61 13.03 -12.50
N TRP A 604 16.81 13.56 -12.38
CA TRP A 604 17.77 13.31 -11.31
C TRP A 604 18.24 14.63 -10.73
N ALA A 605 18.43 14.68 -9.41
CA ALA A 605 19.10 15.77 -8.71
C ALA A 605 20.51 15.36 -8.35
N TYR A 606 21.48 16.09 -8.88
CA TYR A 606 22.90 15.97 -8.53
C TYR A 606 23.31 17.15 -7.68
N ASP A 607 24.05 16.92 -6.60
CA ASP A 607 24.61 17.99 -5.78
C ASP A 607 26.14 18.02 -5.80
N ASP A 608 26.71 19.00 -5.12
CA ASP A 608 28.15 19.26 -5.11
C ASP A 608 28.99 18.18 -4.40
N VAL A 609 28.39 17.24 -3.67
CA VAL A 609 29.09 16.12 -3.01
C VAL A 609 28.97 14.80 -3.76
N ASP A 610 28.20 14.74 -4.85
CA ASP A 610 28.10 13.62 -5.79
C ASP A 610 29.39 13.44 -6.63
N SER A 611 30.55 13.39 -5.97
CA SER A 611 31.89 13.44 -6.59
C SER A 611 32.17 12.30 -7.57
N ASN A 612 31.39 11.22 -7.47
CA ASN A 612 31.52 10.06 -8.35
C ASN A 612 30.70 10.19 -9.64
N TYR A 613 29.90 11.25 -9.83
CA TYR A 613 28.99 11.39 -10.95
C TYR A 613 29.38 12.55 -11.86
N THR A 614 29.32 12.32 -13.17
CA THR A 614 29.73 13.31 -14.19
C THR A 614 28.85 14.55 -14.22
N GLU A 615 27.59 14.43 -13.80
CA GLU A 615 26.62 15.52 -13.80
C GLU A 615 26.73 16.44 -12.57
N ARG A 616 27.62 16.14 -11.62
CA ARG A 616 27.87 16.97 -10.43
C ARG A 616 27.98 18.47 -10.76
N PRO A 617 27.18 19.35 -10.12
CA PRO A 617 27.31 20.79 -10.27
C PRO A 617 28.57 21.36 -9.63
N GLU A 618 28.98 22.53 -10.11
CA GLU A 618 29.92 23.42 -9.43
C GLU A 618 29.14 24.67 -8.97
N PHE A 619 29.41 25.15 -7.76
CA PHE A 619 28.86 26.42 -7.29
C PHE A 619 29.56 27.58 -8.00
N ALA A 620 28.78 28.38 -8.72
CA ALA A 620 29.23 29.52 -9.51
C ALA A 620 28.13 30.60 -9.52
N TRP A 621 28.07 31.39 -8.45
CA TRP A 621 27.05 32.42 -8.23
C TRP A 621 27.03 33.49 -9.33
N VAL A 622 25.83 33.85 -9.82
CA VAL A 622 25.63 34.95 -10.78
C VAL A 622 24.78 36.05 -10.15
N GLU A 623 25.41 37.17 -9.81
CA GLU A 623 24.68 38.32 -9.26
C GLU A 623 23.90 39.05 -10.36
N VAL A 624 22.56 39.11 -10.24
CA VAL A 624 21.69 39.79 -11.21
C VAL A 624 20.92 40.98 -10.64
N ASN A 625 21.05 41.32 -9.35
CA ASN A 625 20.33 42.47 -8.77
C ASN A 625 20.65 43.85 -9.41
N SER A 626 21.77 43.98 -10.12
CA SER A 626 22.23 45.22 -10.78
C SER A 626 22.03 45.23 -12.30
N ILE A 627 21.75 44.08 -12.91
CA ILE A 627 21.63 43.90 -14.38
C ILE A 627 20.29 43.28 -14.80
N GLY A 628 19.58 42.64 -13.87
CA GLY A 628 18.31 41.97 -14.07
C GLY A 628 17.11 42.92 -13.95
N THR A 629 15.95 42.39 -14.30
CA THR A 629 14.67 43.08 -14.14
C THR A 629 14.06 42.70 -12.80
N ARG A 630 13.81 43.70 -11.94
CA ARG A 630 13.15 43.51 -10.65
C ARG A 630 11.67 43.12 -10.84
N LEU A 631 11.25 42.06 -10.19
CA LEU A 631 9.85 41.69 -10.06
C LEU A 631 9.22 42.46 -8.91
N ASN A 632 8.18 43.24 -9.21
CA ASN A 632 7.48 44.09 -8.24
C ASN A 632 6.14 43.44 -7.86
N PHE A 633 6.14 42.67 -6.78
CA PHE A 633 4.95 42.03 -6.25
C PHE A 633 4.00 43.09 -5.66
N PRO A 634 2.75 43.18 -6.15
CA PRO A 634 1.76 44.12 -5.61
C PRO A 634 1.40 43.88 -4.14
N GLN A 635 1.35 42.62 -3.72
CA GLN A 635 1.06 42.15 -2.36
C GLN A 635 2.03 41.02 -1.96
N ASN A 636 2.05 40.68 -0.67
CA ASN A 636 2.70 39.44 -0.22
C ASN A 636 2.01 38.23 -0.88
N ASP A 637 2.73 37.12 -1.03
CA ASP A 637 2.26 35.85 -1.61
C ASP A 637 1.90 35.92 -3.12
N ASP A 638 2.02 37.09 -3.75
CA ASP A 638 1.68 37.26 -5.16
C ASP A 638 2.60 36.43 -6.07
N VAL A 639 2.05 36.03 -7.22
CA VAL A 639 2.79 35.33 -8.27
C VAL A 639 2.79 36.17 -9.53
N LEU A 640 3.98 36.36 -10.10
CA LEU A 640 4.19 37.13 -11.32
C LEU A 640 4.61 36.22 -12.47
N MET A 641 3.96 36.41 -13.61
CA MET A 641 4.33 35.72 -14.85
C MET A 641 5.49 36.45 -15.54
N VAL A 642 6.49 35.69 -15.96
CA VAL A 642 7.63 36.16 -16.76
C VAL A 642 7.65 35.41 -18.09
N ASN A 643 7.58 36.16 -19.19
CA ASN A 643 7.74 35.59 -20.53
C ASN A 643 9.20 35.21 -20.77
N LEU A 644 9.43 33.99 -21.25
CA LEU A 644 10.76 33.57 -21.67
C LEU A 644 11.14 34.28 -22.98
N PRO A 645 12.35 34.85 -23.09
CA PRO A 645 12.79 35.52 -24.30
C PRO A 645 12.80 34.56 -25.49
N SER A 646 12.47 35.05 -26.69
CA SER A 646 12.48 34.24 -27.91
C SER A 646 13.85 33.61 -28.21
N GLY A 647 14.95 34.23 -27.76
CA GLY A 647 16.31 33.72 -27.87
C GLY A 647 16.68 32.60 -26.90
N PHE A 648 15.88 32.34 -25.86
CA PHE A 648 16.07 31.23 -24.92
C PHE A 648 15.39 29.93 -25.42
N GLY A 649 14.33 30.06 -26.23
CA GLY A 649 13.47 28.95 -26.62
C GLY A 649 12.45 28.58 -25.53
N PRO A 650 11.53 27.64 -25.78
CA PRO A 650 10.62 27.20 -24.74
C PRO A 650 11.39 26.37 -23.71
N LEU A 651 11.11 26.60 -22.43
CA LEU A 651 11.52 25.71 -21.36
C LEU A 651 10.78 24.38 -21.55
N LYS A 652 11.53 23.28 -21.69
CA LYS A 652 11.01 21.93 -21.71
C LYS A 652 11.25 21.26 -20.34
N PHE A 653 10.17 20.90 -19.66
CA PHE A 653 10.20 20.33 -18.31
C PHE A 653 9.16 19.20 -18.23
N TYR A 654 9.58 18.02 -17.78
CA TYR A 654 8.77 16.78 -17.76
C TYR A 654 8.05 16.48 -19.10
N GLY A 655 8.76 16.69 -20.22
CA GLY A 655 8.26 16.47 -21.57
C GLY A 655 7.41 17.61 -22.14
N GLN A 656 6.96 18.55 -21.31
CA GLN A 656 6.07 19.65 -21.70
C GLN A 656 6.85 20.92 -22.05
N ARG A 657 6.35 21.74 -22.99
CA ARG A 657 7.01 22.96 -23.47
C ARG A 657 6.29 24.21 -22.96
N TYR A 658 7.04 25.17 -22.42
CA TYR A 658 6.54 26.40 -21.83
C TYR A 658 7.27 27.61 -22.40
N THR A 659 6.54 28.68 -22.72
CA THR A 659 7.12 29.96 -23.19
C THR A 659 7.15 31.04 -22.10
N GLN A 660 6.75 30.67 -20.89
CA GLN A 660 6.62 31.56 -19.74
C GLN A 660 6.77 30.74 -18.47
N VAL A 661 7.16 31.41 -17.39
CA VAL A 661 7.25 30.86 -16.04
C VAL A 661 6.49 31.77 -15.08
N SER A 662 5.95 31.18 -14.03
CA SER A 662 5.32 31.87 -12.91
C SER A 662 6.31 31.87 -11.75
N VAL A 663 6.61 33.05 -11.21
CA VAL A 663 7.56 33.26 -10.11
C VAL A 663 6.79 33.76 -8.91
N SER A 664 6.83 33.02 -7.82
CA SER A 664 6.14 33.40 -6.59
C SER A 664 6.97 34.37 -5.75
N ALA A 665 6.32 35.18 -4.92
CA ALA A 665 7.00 35.86 -3.82
C ALA A 665 7.64 34.87 -2.83
N ASP A 666 7.06 33.66 -2.74
CA ASP A 666 7.27 32.63 -1.72
C ASP A 666 8.39 31.61 -2.07
N GLY A 667 9.29 31.92 -3.00
CA GLY A 667 10.49 31.08 -3.20
C GLY A 667 10.32 29.86 -4.10
N TRP A 668 9.21 29.76 -4.85
CA TRP A 668 8.99 28.72 -5.86
C TRP A 668 8.74 29.29 -7.26
N ILE A 669 9.01 28.46 -8.28
CA ILE A 669 8.87 28.77 -9.70
C ILE A 669 8.03 27.66 -10.33
N CYS A 670 7.15 27.98 -11.28
CA CYS A 670 6.41 26.99 -12.07
C CYS A 670 6.49 27.31 -13.56
N PRO A 671 6.86 26.35 -14.42
CA PRO A 671 6.67 26.50 -15.85
C PRO A 671 5.19 26.69 -16.21
N GLY A 672 4.90 27.64 -17.08
CA GLY A 672 3.54 28.03 -17.44
C GLY A 672 3.03 29.29 -16.72
N ASN A 673 1.73 29.55 -16.88
CA ASN A 673 1.05 30.70 -16.27
C ASN A 673 0.10 30.20 -15.17
N HIS A 674 0.49 30.46 -13.93
CA HIS A 674 -0.19 30.06 -12.72
C HIS A 674 -0.39 31.30 -11.84
N THR A 675 -1.55 31.36 -11.19
CA THR A 675 -1.96 32.49 -10.32
C THR A 675 -2.18 32.04 -8.87
N GLN A 676 -1.66 30.88 -8.51
CA GLN A 676 -1.83 30.28 -7.18
C GLN A 676 -0.85 30.93 -6.21
N THR A 677 -1.31 31.47 -5.08
CA THR A 677 -0.51 32.26 -4.12
C THR A 677 -0.10 31.41 -2.90
N ASN A 678 0.51 30.25 -3.16
CA ASN A 678 0.81 29.27 -2.12
C ASN A 678 2.06 29.66 -1.31
N PHE A 679 1.86 30.32 -0.16
CA PHE A 679 2.93 30.59 0.80
C PHE A 679 3.26 29.38 1.70
N THR A 680 2.29 28.48 1.93
CA THR A 680 2.52 27.26 2.72
C THR A 680 3.23 26.20 1.88
N ASN A 681 4.47 25.87 2.26
CA ASN A 681 5.27 24.84 1.64
C ASN A 681 4.73 23.42 1.94
N THR A 682 5.03 22.45 1.09
CA THR A 682 4.56 21.06 1.20
C THR A 682 5.65 20.08 0.79
N PRO A 683 5.63 18.82 1.29
CA PRO A 683 6.56 17.81 0.77
C PRO A 683 6.33 17.60 -0.74
N LEU A 684 7.34 17.10 -1.45
CA LEU A 684 7.25 16.76 -2.87
C LEU A 684 7.41 15.23 -3.06
N PRO A 685 6.60 14.59 -3.93
CA PRO A 685 5.47 15.16 -4.63
C PRO A 685 4.25 15.41 -3.71
N SER A 686 3.50 16.48 -3.97
CA SER A 686 2.22 16.80 -3.35
C SER A 686 1.20 17.29 -4.36
N SER A 687 -0.03 16.80 -4.20
CA SER A 687 -1.22 17.29 -4.91
C SER A 687 -1.55 18.74 -4.57
N SER A 688 -1.10 19.21 -3.39
CA SER A 688 -1.27 20.57 -2.88
C SER A 688 -0.20 21.54 -3.40
N ALA A 689 0.92 21.04 -3.90
CA ALA A 689 1.94 21.86 -4.55
C ALA A 689 1.46 22.36 -5.92
N PRO A 690 1.94 23.53 -6.39
CA PRO A 690 1.73 23.96 -7.77
C PRO A 690 2.18 22.89 -8.79
N PRO A 691 1.48 22.72 -9.92
CA PRO A 691 1.85 21.73 -10.92
C PRO A 691 3.18 22.13 -11.60
N GLY A 692 4.14 21.19 -11.64
CA GLY A 692 5.45 21.46 -12.24
C GLY A 692 6.34 22.35 -11.36
N VAL A 693 6.15 22.35 -10.04
CA VAL A 693 6.88 23.25 -9.14
C VAL A 693 8.39 22.97 -9.14
N ILE A 694 9.16 24.04 -9.14
CA ILE A 694 10.59 24.10 -8.85
C ILE A 694 10.70 24.92 -7.56
N ALA A 695 10.79 24.22 -6.44
CA ALA A 695 10.91 24.81 -5.11
C ALA A 695 12.38 25.12 -4.84
N LEU A 696 12.76 26.39 -4.99
CA LEU A 696 14.13 26.83 -4.78
C LEU A 696 14.39 27.00 -3.28
N ASN A 697 13.53 27.78 -2.61
CA ASN A 697 13.45 27.94 -1.17
C ASN A 697 11.98 28.23 -0.81
N TRP A 698 11.10 27.26 -1.07
CA TRP A 698 9.67 27.49 -0.93
C TRP A 698 9.27 27.55 0.55
N ASP A 699 8.87 28.73 0.98
CA ASP A 699 8.33 29.06 2.30
C ASP A 699 7.55 30.39 2.19
N ASP A 700 7.00 30.89 3.29
CA ASP A 700 6.34 32.20 3.39
C ASP A 700 7.39 33.33 3.34
N LEU A 701 7.89 33.67 2.15
CA LEU A 701 8.91 34.70 1.90
C LEU A 701 8.28 36.06 1.62
N TYR A 702 8.97 37.15 1.99
CA TYR A 702 8.42 38.50 1.91
C TYR A 702 9.33 39.49 1.15
N PRO A 703 9.41 39.39 -0.19
CA PRO A 703 10.19 40.33 -1.00
C PRO A 703 9.66 41.76 -0.90
N GLY A 704 10.55 42.72 -0.72
CA GLY A 704 10.24 44.15 -0.61
C GLY A 704 9.87 44.61 0.81
N TYR A 705 9.84 43.72 1.79
CA TYR A 705 9.74 44.11 3.21
C TYR A 705 10.85 45.10 3.55
N ASP A 706 10.55 46.11 4.38
CA ASP A 706 11.46 47.21 4.77
C ASP A 706 12.20 47.93 3.62
N SER A 707 11.66 47.85 2.39
CA SER A 707 12.29 48.35 1.16
C SER A 707 13.60 47.65 0.79
N SER A 708 13.80 46.41 1.22
CA SER A 708 14.95 45.58 0.84
C SER A 708 14.57 44.11 0.57
N GLY A 709 15.48 43.34 -0.03
CA GLY A 709 15.26 41.94 -0.39
C GLY A 709 14.29 41.80 -1.57
N TYR A 710 14.77 41.49 -2.77
CA TYR A 710 13.92 41.52 -3.97
C TYR A 710 14.17 40.32 -4.87
N VAL A 711 13.21 40.05 -5.75
CA VAL A 711 13.34 38.99 -6.78
C VAL A 711 13.64 39.64 -8.13
N TYR A 712 14.59 39.05 -8.86
CA TYR A 712 15.02 39.51 -10.17
C TYR A 712 14.98 38.38 -11.18
N TYR A 713 14.78 38.71 -12.45
CA TYR A 713 15.08 37.79 -13.55
C TYR A 713 16.03 38.42 -14.56
N TYR A 714 16.86 37.59 -15.20
CA TYR A 714 17.80 38.05 -16.21
C TYR A 714 18.00 36.98 -17.29
N HIS A 715 18.15 37.42 -18.55
CA HIS A 715 18.47 36.53 -19.66
C HIS A 715 19.83 36.89 -20.24
N ASN A 716 20.77 35.96 -20.14
CA ASN A 716 22.09 36.07 -20.73
C ASN A 716 22.14 35.28 -22.04
N ALA A 717 21.83 35.93 -23.15
CA ALA A 717 21.82 35.30 -24.47
C ALA A 717 23.20 34.77 -24.91
N ALA A 718 24.31 35.32 -24.41
CA ALA A 718 25.65 34.88 -24.78
C ALA A 718 26.01 33.52 -24.15
N ASN A 719 25.47 33.25 -22.95
CA ASN A 719 25.69 32.00 -22.23
C ASN A 719 24.50 31.02 -22.32
N GLY A 720 23.39 31.43 -22.94
CA GLY A 720 22.17 30.61 -23.04
C GLY A 720 21.47 30.43 -21.70
N TRP A 721 21.52 31.42 -20.80
CA TRP A 721 20.96 31.32 -19.44
C TRP A 721 19.72 32.19 -19.25
N PHE A 722 18.73 31.63 -18.56
CA PHE A 722 17.64 32.38 -17.95
C PHE A 722 17.71 32.19 -16.43
N ILE A 723 17.83 33.28 -15.69
CA ILE A 723 18.11 33.28 -14.25
C ILE A 723 16.94 33.92 -13.52
N ILE A 724 16.52 33.29 -12.42
CA ILE A 724 15.64 33.89 -11.41
C ILE A 724 16.38 33.90 -10.08
N GLU A 725 16.61 35.09 -9.53
CA GLU A 725 17.34 35.32 -8.28
C GLU A 725 16.38 35.85 -7.20
N TYR A 726 16.41 35.24 -6.02
CA TYR A 726 15.87 35.80 -4.77
C TYR A 726 17.04 36.41 -4.00
N ASP A 727 17.20 37.73 -4.06
CA ASP A 727 18.30 38.46 -3.46
C ASP A 727 17.97 38.87 -2.03
N SER A 728 18.50 38.14 -1.04
CA SER A 728 18.41 38.50 0.39
C SER A 728 16.98 38.71 0.89
N VAL A 729 16.05 37.85 0.45
CA VAL A 729 14.62 37.93 0.73
C VAL A 729 14.36 37.42 2.16
N PRO A 730 13.62 38.16 3.01
CA PRO A 730 13.31 37.75 4.37
C PRO A 730 12.14 36.76 4.42
N TYR A 731 12.08 35.96 5.48
CA TYR A 731 10.89 35.17 5.80
C TYR A 731 9.82 36.07 6.43
N TYR A 732 8.54 35.82 6.15
CA TYR A 732 7.42 36.62 6.64
C TYR A 732 7.29 36.56 8.17
N SER A 733 7.42 35.36 8.75
CA SER A 733 7.31 35.13 10.20
C SER A 733 8.58 35.50 10.97
N GLN A 734 9.76 35.27 10.38
CA GLN A 734 11.08 35.51 10.98
C GLN A 734 11.92 36.52 10.17
N ARG A 735 11.42 37.76 10.09
CA ARG A 735 11.95 38.83 9.22
C ARG A 735 13.42 39.24 9.43
N SER A 736 14.07 38.76 10.50
CA SER A 736 15.50 38.94 10.75
C SER A 736 16.39 37.97 9.96
N ILE A 737 15.82 36.87 9.47
CA ILE A 737 16.52 35.87 8.66
C ILE A 737 16.22 36.17 7.20
N ARG A 738 17.28 36.23 6.39
CA ARG A 738 17.23 36.52 4.96
C ARG A 738 18.05 35.49 4.23
N ASP A 739 17.53 35.05 3.09
CA ASP A 739 18.22 34.09 2.25
C ASP A 739 18.36 34.53 0.80
N LYS A 740 19.46 34.07 0.19
CA LYS A 740 19.89 34.41 -1.15
C LYS A 740 20.14 33.15 -1.97
N CYS A 741 19.32 32.95 -2.99
CA CYS A 741 19.34 31.77 -3.85
C CYS A 741 18.92 32.11 -5.29
N GLU A 742 19.36 31.30 -6.26
CA GLU A 742 19.02 31.48 -7.67
C GLU A 742 18.73 30.15 -8.38
N ALA A 743 17.89 30.21 -9.42
CA ALA A 743 17.69 29.13 -10.37
C ALA A 743 18.20 29.57 -11.75
N ILE A 744 19.19 28.85 -12.28
CA ILE A 744 19.77 29.06 -13.61
C ILE A 744 19.25 27.98 -14.56
N PHE A 745 18.41 28.37 -15.51
CA PHE A 745 17.93 27.51 -16.58
C PHE A 745 18.84 27.63 -17.79
N TYR A 746 19.28 26.50 -18.33
CA TYR A 746 20.06 26.43 -19.57
C TYR A 746 19.11 26.27 -20.74
N ASP A 747 19.36 26.96 -21.85
CA ASP A 747 18.57 26.82 -23.07
C ASP A 747 18.75 25.44 -23.72
N THR A 748 18.06 25.21 -24.84
CA THR A 748 18.08 23.92 -25.54
C THR A 748 19.39 23.59 -26.25
N THR A 749 20.42 24.46 -26.19
CA THR A 749 21.76 24.12 -26.70
C THR A 749 22.48 23.11 -25.80
N VAL A 750 22.09 23.03 -24.52
CA VAL A 750 22.49 21.96 -23.61
C VAL A 750 21.60 20.74 -23.87
N THR A 751 22.17 19.72 -24.51
CA THR A 751 21.42 18.52 -24.91
C THR A 751 21.34 17.48 -23.79
N THR A 752 20.13 17.04 -23.46
CA THR A 752 19.87 15.88 -22.58
C THR A 752 19.23 14.74 -23.39
N PRO A 753 19.25 13.48 -22.90
CA PRO A 753 18.65 12.35 -23.61
C PRO A 753 17.16 12.53 -23.93
N SER A 754 16.40 13.19 -23.06
CA SER A 754 14.98 13.49 -23.27
C SER A 754 14.74 14.74 -24.10
N GLY A 755 15.74 15.63 -24.18
CA GLY A 755 15.64 16.99 -24.73
C GLY A 755 15.03 18.00 -23.75
N ASP A 756 14.72 17.62 -22.51
CA ASP A 756 14.29 18.51 -21.45
C ASP A 756 15.47 19.35 -20.91
N ASN A 757 15.17 20.55 -20.43
CA ASN A 757 16.19 21.51 -20.03
C ASN A 757 16.88 21.07 -18.73
N VAL A 758 18.18 21.35 -18.68
CA VAL A 758 18.99 21.33 -17.46
C VAL A 758 18.78 22.63 -16.71
N PHE A 759 18.74 22.58 -15.38
CA PHE A 759 18.81 23.77 -14.55
C PHE A 759 19.58 23.51 -13.26
N VAL A 760 20.15 24.57 -12.70
CA VAL A 760 20.94 24.53 -11.47
C VAL A 760 20.35 25.51 -10.47
N CYS A 761 19.99 25.00 -9.29
CA CYS A 761 19.60 25.78 -8.13
C CYS A 761 20.85 26.03 -7.28
N GLN A 762 21.15 27.29 -6.96
CA GLN A 762 22.32 27.67 -6.16
C GLN A 762 21.91 28.42 -4.90
N TYR A 763 22.64 28.16 -3.82
CA TYR A 763 22.37 28.67 -2.48
C TYR A 763 23.56 29.45 -1.96
N LEU A 764 23.52 30.79 -2.05
CA LEU A 764 24.59 31.63 -1.51
C LEU A 764 24.51 31.70 0.02
N THR A 765 23.29 31.70 0.56
CA THR A 765 23.01 31.55 1.99
C THR A 765 21.93 30.51 2.23
N ALA A 766 21.92 29.96 3.44
CA ALA A 766 20.93 28.98 3.90
C ALA A 766 20.71 29.16 5.41
N ASN A 767 20.12 30.29 5.79
CA ASN A 767 20.01 30.76 7.17
C ASN A 767 18.71 30.31 7.85
N GLY A 768 17.64 30.05 7.08
CA GLY A 768 16.29 29.75 7.58
C GLY A 768 15.74 28.36 7.22
N TYR A 769 16.59 27.37 6.93
CA TYR A 769 16.17 26.11 6.28
C TYR A 769 15.61 25.07 7.26
N THR A 770 14.53 25.44 7.95
CA THR A 770 13.83 24.61 8.93
C THR A 770 12.34 24.44 8.64
N SER A 771 11.72 25.36 7.89
CA SER A 771 10.30 25.33 7.51
C SER A 771 10.07 25.37 6.00
N ASN A 772 11.11 25.15 5.19
CA ASN A 772 11.06 25.31 3.73
C ASN A 772 11.04 23.98 2.97
N THR A 773 10.66 24.06 1.69
CA THR A 773 10.77 22.96 0.72
C THR A 773 11.82 23.28 -0.33
N ILE A 774 12.67 22.29 -0.65
CA ILE A 774 13.59 22.31 -1.78
C ILE A 774 13.37 21.06 -2.61
N GLY A 775 13.21 21.23 -3.92
CA GLY A 775 13.01 20.11 -4.82
C GLY A 775 12.24 20.48 -6.08
N ILE A 776 11.84 19.47 -6.83
CA ILE A 776 11.06 19.61 -8.05
C ILE A 776 9.92 18.61 -8.07
N GLN A 777 8.87 18.91 -8.82
CA GLN A 777 7.77 18.00 -9.04
C GLN A 777 7.28 18.10 -10.47
N ASP A 778 6.71 17.01 -10.96
CA ASP A 778 6.12 16.97 -12.27
C ASP A 778 4.75 17.67 -12.34
N PRO A 779 4.29 18.03 -13.56
CA PRO A 779 2.97 18.64 -13.76
C PRO A 779 1.77 17.78 -13.33
N THR A 780 1.87 16.45 -13.31
CA THR A 780 0.78 15.56 -12.84
C THR A 780 0.76 15.39 -11.34
N LYS A 781 1.79 15.90 -10.64
CA LYS A 781 1.91 15.89 -9.18
C LYS A 781 2.04 14.51 -8.56
N THR A 782 2.52 13.54 -9.32
CA THR A 782 2.63 12.13 -8.92
C THR A 782 4.07 11.70 -8.72
N ILE A 783 5.02 12.41 -9.31
CA ILE A 783 6.45 12.12 -9.23
C ILE A 783 7.22 13.44 -9.00
N GLY A 784 8.36 13.37 -8.33
CA GLY A 784 9.15 14.53 -7.96
C GLY A 784 10.37 14.17 -7.12
N ILE A 785 11.27 15.13 -6.97
CA ILE A 785 12.46 15.05 -6.14
C ILE A 785 12.25 15.98 -4.96
N GLN A 786 12.20 15.45 -3.74
CA GLN A 786 12.31 16.26 -2.53
C GLN A 786 13.73 16.18 -2.01
N CYS A 787 14.43 17.31 -1.96
CA CYS A 787 15.74 17.40 -1.32
C CYS A 787 15.59 17.74 0.17
N LEU A 788 14.67 18.65 0.50
CA LEU A 788 14.40 19.13 1.84
C LEU A 788 12.89 19.41 2.01
N PHE A 789 12.33 19.01 3.15
CA PHE A 789 11.03 19.50 3.64
C PHE A 789 11.08 19.69 5.15
N ASN A 790 10.83 20.91 5.63
CA ASN A 790 10.73 21.26 7.05
C ASN A 790 11.91 20.75 7.90
N GLY A 791 13.13 20.97 7.41
CA GLY A 791 14.36 20.53 8.08
C GLY A 791 14.69 19.04 7.92
N ASN A 792 13.82 18.24 7.31
CA ASN A 792 14.08 16.84 6.99
C ASN A 792 14.68 16.70 5.59
N TYR A 793 15.94 16.25 5.53
CA TYR A 793 16.69 16.06 4.30
C TYR A 793 16.46 14.66 3.74
N HIS A 794 16.38 14.56 2.41
CA HIS A 794 16.50 13.27 1.74
C HIS A 794 17.86 12.66 2.03
N GLN A 795 17.96 11.33 2.14
CA GLN A 795 19.22 10.65 2.46
C GLN A 795 20.34 10.93 1.45
N GLY A 796 19.97 11.13 0.18
CA GLY A 796 20.84 11.56 -0.91
C GLY A 796 21.06 13.06 -1.02
N CYS A 797 20.56 13.87 -0.08
CA CYS A 797 20.79 15.32 -0.06
C CYS A 797 21.63 15.71 1.16
N PRO A 798 22.83 16.25 0.99
CA PRO A 798 23.59 16.81 2.11
C PRO A 798 22.89 18.06 2.64
N VAL A 799 23.15 18.39 3.90
CA VAL A 799 22.63 19.62 4.53
C VAL A 799 23.01 20.84 3.68
N ILE A 800 22.01 21.62 3.27
CA ILE A 800 22.24 22.80 2.44
C ILE A 800 22.83 23.92 3.29
N THR A 801 24.03 24.37 2.91
CA THR A 801 24.77 25.49 3.49
C THR A 801 25.13 26.48 2.38
N GLY A 802 25.51 27.71 2.74
CA GLY A 802 25.97 28.68 1.75
C GLY A 802 27.13 28.14 0.90
N GLY A 803 27.07 28.35 -0.40
CA GLY A 803 28.04 27.85 -1.38
C GLY A 803 27.70 26.52 -2.05
N ARG A 804 26.44 26.06 -1.97
CA ARG A 804 26.00 24.78 -2.56
C ARG A 804 25.16 24.95 -3.82
N ALA A 805 25.17 23.91 -4.65
CA ALA A 805 24.41 23.84 -5.88
C ALA A 805 23.75 22.46 -6.06
N ILE A 806 22.54 22.45 -6.60
CA ILE A 806 21.81 21.24 -7.01
C ILE A 806 21.46 21.39 -8.49
N LYS A 807 21.87 20.43 -9.31
CA LYS A 807 21.56 20.35 -10.73
C LYS A 807 20.44 19.34 -10.97
N TYR A 808 19.45 19.75 -11.73
CA TYR A 808 18.37 18.89 -12.20
C TYR A 808 18.55 18.61 -13.69
N THR A 809 18.59 17.33 -14.07
CA THR A 809 18.80 16.87 -15.46
C THR A 809 18.14 15.52 -15.70
N THR A 810 17.88 15.18 -16.96
CA THR A 810 17.38 13.86 -17.35
C THR A 810 18.51 12.92 -17.80
N VAL A 811 19.76 13.30 -17.58
CA VAL A 811 20.92 12.42 -17.76
C VAL A 811 20.91 11.43 -16.59
N GLN A 812 20.94 10.14 -16.88
CA GLN A 812 20.94 9.10 -15.84
C GLN A 812 22.31 9.04 -15.12
N PRO A 813 22.36 8.59 -13.86
CA PRO A 813 23.60 8.44 -13.11
C PRO A 813 24.58 7.52 -13.81
N LEU A 814 25.64 8.13 -14.34
CA LEU A 814 26.81 7.43 -14.84
C LEU A 814 27.96 7.75 -13.90
N THR A 815 28.47 6.71 -13.23
CA THR A 815 29.66 6.86 -12.40
C THR A 815 30.85 7.19 -13.28
N GLY A 816 31.61 8.20 -12.87
CA GLY A 816 32.77 8.73 -13.56
C GLY A 816 33.97 7.80 -13.46
N ILE A 817 33.88 6.55 -13.90
CA ILE A 817 35.05 5.87 -14.48
C ILE A 817 35.10 6.23 -15.97
N ALA A 818 35.11 7.53 -16.25
CA ALA A 818 35.45 8.03 -17.55
C ALA A 818 36.97 8.24 -17.56
N ASP A 819 37.67 7.70 -18.56
CA ASP A 819 38.98 8.26 -18.93
C ASP A 819 38.79 9.77 -19.06
N GLU A 820 39.51 10.59 -18.29
CA GLU A 820 39.56 12.04 -18.45
C GLU A 820 40.01 12.39 -19.88
N THR A 821 39.04 12.38 -20.79
CA THR A 821 39.18 12.73 -22.20
C THR A 821 37.92 13.48 -22.61
N ALA A 822 37.54 14.50 -21.83
CA ALA A 822 36.72 15.62 -22.31
C ALA A 822 36.58 16.75 -21.27
N ARG A 823 37.69 17.25 -20.71
CA ARG A 823 37.80 18.69 -20.38
C ARG A 823 39.19 19.12 -20.77
N LEU A 824 39.30 19.75 -21.95
CA LEU A 824 40.37 20.69 -22.37
C LEU A 824 40.15 21.03 -23.86
N GLY A 825 39.07 21.77 -24.14
CA GLY A 825 39.02 22.69 -25.27
C GLY A 825 39.62 24.06 -24.95
N ALA A 826 40.20 24.23 -23.75
CA ALA A 826 40.85 25.46 -23.32
C ALA A 826 42.02 25.14 -22.38
N GLY A 827 43.07 24.52 -22.91
CA GLY A 827 44.39 24.68 -22.34
C GLY A 827 44.88 26.07 -22.72
N ILE A 828 45.02 26.94 -21.72
CA ILE A 828 45.80 28.18 -21.84
C ILE A 828 47.23 27.74 -22.16
N GLY A 829 47.56 27.56 -23.45
CA GLY A 829 48.85 26.97 -23.80
C GLY A 829 49.05 26.41 -25.20
N GLY A 830 48.00 26.14 -26.00
CA GLY A 830 48.10 25.87 -27.45
C GLY A 830 49.02 24.73 -27.95
N SER A 831 49.44 23.80 -27.10
CA SER A 831 50.02 22.51 -27.48
C SER A 831 48.89 21.46 -27.51
N HIS A 832 48.81 20.67 -28.58
CA HIS A 832 47.87 19.54 -28.67
C HIS A 832 48.63 18.22 -28.50
N PHE A 833 47.99 17.17 -27.96
CA PHE A 833 48.55 15.82 -27.88
C PHE A 833 47.44 14.77 -28.05
N GLU A 834 47.48 14.03 -29.15
CA GLU A 834 46.41 13.11 -29.57
C GLU A 834 46.97 11.77 -30.06
N VAL A 835 46.21 10.68 -29.88
CA VAL A 835 46.53 9.35 -30.41
C VAL A 835 45.32 8.85 -31.19
N TRP A 836 45.48 8.62 -32.51
CA TRP A 836 44.38 8.21 -33.38
C TRP A 836 44.82 7.26 -34.51
N PRO A 837 44.06 6.19 -34.82
CA PRO A 837 42.85 5.74 -34.11
C PRO A 837 43.15 5.16 -32.73
N ASN A 838 42.18 5.27 -31.82
CA ASN A 838 42.15 4.58 -30.54
C ASN A 838 40.71 4.04 -30.33
N PRO A 839 40.46 2.72 -30.32
CA PRO A 839 41.44 1.63 -30.28
C PRO A 839 42.38 1.54 -31.48
N VAL A 840 43.63 1.14 -31.22
CA VAL A 840 44.70 0.91 -32.19
C VAL A 840 44.51 -0.49 -32.77
N GLN A 841 44.26 -0.58 -34.09
CA GLN A 841 44.19 -1.86 -34.81
C GLN A 841 45.59 -2.21 -35.34
N ALA A 842 46.00 -1.66 -36.50
CA ALA A 842 47.32 -1.91 -37.07
C ALA A 842 48.40 -0.88 -36.67
N TRP A 843 48.01 0.37 -36.50
CA TRP A 843 48.88 1.47 -36.10
C TRP A 843 48.05 2.64 -35.56
N ALA A 844 48.66 3.48 -34.73
CA ALA A 844 48.13 4.76 -34.29
C ALA A 844 49.09 5.89 -34.65
N ARG A 845 48.55 7.00 -35.12
CA ARG A 845 49.28 8.24 -35.30
C ARG A 845 49.15 9.08 -34.05
N VAL A 846 50.29 9.40 -33.46
CA VAL A 846 50.44 10.28 -32.32
C VAL A 846 50.77 11.68 -32.83
N ARG A 847 49.91 12.67 -32.59
CA ARG A 847 50.08 14.06 -33.02
C ARG A 847 50.38 14.96 -31.84
N PHE A 848 51.34 15.87 -32.00
CA PHE A 848 51.61 16.89 -31.00
C PHE A 848 52.16 18.19 -31.59
N GLY A 849 51.90 19.32 -30.91
CA GLY A 849 52.40 20.64 -31.31
C GLY A 849 53.38 21.23 -30.29
N LEU A 850 54.44 21.89 -30.78
CA LEU A 850 55.44 22.60 -29.97
C LEU A 850 55.43 24.09 -30.28
N LYS A 851 55.53 24.93 -29.24
CA LYS A 851 55.58 26.39 -29.39
C LYS A 851 57.00 26.94 -29.36
N HIS A 852 57.89 26.28 -28.64
CA HIS A 852 59.30 26.64 -28.53
C HIS A 852 60.20 25.48 -28.96
N GLU A 853 61.47 25.79 -29.22
CA GLU A 853 62.46 24.73 -29.48
C GLU A 853 62.72 23.98 -28.17
N SER A 854 62.37 22.70 -28.15
CA SER A 854 62.25 21.92 -26.92
C SER A 854 62.77 20.50 -27.10
N ALA A 855 63.40 19.96 -26.06
CA ALA A 855 63.70 18.53 -25.99
C ALA A 855 62.38 17.77 -25.77
N VAL A 856 62.05 16.87 -26.69
CA VAL A 856 60.82 16.08 -26.68
C VAL A 856 61.14 14.63 -26.38
N LYS A 857 60.37 14.03 -25.48
CA LYS A 857 60.39 12.60 -25.21
C LYS A 857 58.96 12.03 -25.28
N LEU A 858 58.76 11.02 -26.13
CA LEU A 858 57.50 10.34 -26.35
C LEU A 858 57.70 8.82 -26.16
N VAL A 859 57.09 8.27 -25.12
CA VAL A 859 57.32 6.89 -24.66
C VAL A 859 55.99 6.17 -24.42
N VAL A 860 55.93 4.87 -24.71
CA VAL A 860 54.79 3.98 -24.46
C VAL A 860 55.07 3.10 -23.24
N PHE A 861 54.09 3.01 -22.34
CA PHE A 861 54.11 2.20 -21.12
C PHE A 861 52.98 1.14 -21.16
N ASP A 862 53.22 -0.03 -20.58
CA ASP A 862 52.17 -1.01 -20.29
C ASP A 862 51.36 -0.64 -19.02
N ARG A 863 50.28 -1.38 -18.75
CA ARG A 863 49.40 -1.14 -17.59
C ARG A 863 50.09 -1.17 -16.22
N THR A 864 51.28 -1.76 -16.12
CA THR A 864 52.06 -1.80 -14.87
C THR A 864 53.03 -0.62 -14.73
N GLY A 865 53.04 0.29 -15.71
CA GLY A 865 53.94 1.44 -15.75
C GLY A 865 55.33 1.11 -16.28
N ARG A 866 55.54 -0.07 -16.88
CA ARG A 866 56.82 -0.44 -17.48
C ARG A 866 56.92 0.16 -18.88
N GLN A 867 58.02 0.84 -19.17
CA GLN A 867 58.31 1.36 -20.52
C GLN A 867 58.48 0.19 -21.49
N VAL A 868 57.70 0.20 -22.57
CA VAL A 868 57.71 -0.85 -23.61
C VAL A 868 58.23 -0.37 -24.95
N ARG A 869 58.14 0.93 -25.25
CA ARG A 869 58.61 1.50 -26.52
C ARG A 869 58.98 2.97 -26.37
N SER A 870 60.13 3.41 -26.89
CA SER A 870 60.38 4.84 -27.16
C SER A 870 60.01 5.17 -28.61
N LEU A 871 59.15 6.17 -28.81
CA LEU A 871 58.69 6.60 -30.13
C LEU A 871 59.49 7.78 -30.67
N LEU A 872 59.93 8.68 -29.79
CA LEU A 872 60.72 9.84 -30.15
C LEU A 872 61.46 10.37 -28.92
N GLU A 873 62.75 10.67 -29.04
CA GLU A 873 63.54 11.33 -28.00
C GLU A 873 64.57 12.24 -28.67
N THR A 874 64.20 13.51 -28.92
CA THR A 874 65.04 14.46 -29.68
C THR A 874 64.65 15.91 -29.45
N GLY A 875 65.52 16.85 -29.83
CA GLY A 875 65.20 18.29 -29.86
C GLY A 875 64.45 18.67 -31.12
N LEU A 876 63.29 19.33 -30.97
CA LEU A 876 62.45 19.76 -32.08
C LEU A 876 62.21 21.27 -32.02
N LYS A 877 62.13 21.90 -33.19
CA LYS A 877 61.77 23.33 -33.35
C LYS A 877 60.25 23.54 -33.16
N PRO A 878 59.77 24.79 -33.05
CA PRO A 878 58.33 25.05 -33.02
C PRO A 878 57.61 24.52 -34.27
N GLY A 879 56.47 23.86 -34.09
CA GLY A 879 55.66 23.29 -35.17
C GLY A 879 54.82 22.09 -34.75
N ASP A 880 54.02 21.57 -35.69
CA ASP A 880 53.19 20.37 -35.48
C ASP A 880 53.87 19.12 -36.02
N TYR A 881 53.85 18.07 -35.21
CA TYR A 881 54.56 16.82 -35.45
C TYR A 881 53.62 15.63 -35.35
N SER A 882 53.97 14.55 -36.06
CA SER A 882 53.27 13.28 -35.94
C SER A 882 54.21 12.09 -36.03
N VAL A 883 54.02 11.11 -35.15
CA VAL A 883 54.77 9.86 -35.09
C VAL A 883 53.80 8.68 -35.16
N TYR A 884 54.20 7.58 -35.78
CA TYR A 884 53.36 6.38 -35.89
C TYR A 884 53.84 5.29 -34.93
N TRP A 885 52.92 4.75 -34.14
CA TRP A 885 53.13 3.57 -33.31
C TRP A 885 52.38 2.38 -33.90
N LYS A 886 53.09 1.27 -34.16
CA LYS A 886 52.54 0.05 -34.79
C LYS A 886 52.29 -1.09 -33.80
N GLY A 887 52.03 -0.78 -32.53
CA GLY A 887 51.77 -1.80 -31.50
C GLY A 887 52.97 -2.72 -31.21
N ARG A 888 54.21 -2.22 -31.34
CA ARG A 888 55.44 -3.01 -31.13
C ARG A 888 56.31 -2.41 -30.03
N ASP A 889 57.10 -3.25 -29.38
CA ASP A 889 58.12 -2.86 -28.40
C ASP A 889 59.42 -2.38 -29.07
N ASP A 890 60.42 -1.97 -28.28
CA ASP A 890 61.73 -1.53 -28.80
C ASP A 890 62.50 -2.63 -29.54
N ALA A 891 62.25 -3.92 -29.25
CA ALA A 891 62.83 -5.07 -29.95
C ALA A 891 62.09 -5.42 -31.26
N GLY A 892 61.01 -4.70 -31.60
CA GLY A 892 60.21 -4.91 -32.80
C GLY A 892 59.17 -6.04 -32.66
N LYS A 893 59.00 -6.62 -31.47
CA LYS A 893 58.00 -7.64 -31.20
C LYS A 893 56.62 -7.01 -31.00
N HIS A 894 55.57 -7.70 -31.42
CA HIS A 894 54.19 -7.26 -31.14
C HIS A 894 53.92 -7.26 -29.64
N LEU A 895 53.32 -6.17 -29.19
CA LEU A 895 52.79 -6.03 -27.84
C LEU A 895 51.47 -6.81 -27.72
N ALA A 896 51.17 -7.30 -26.52
CA ALA A 896 49.92 -8.01 -26.26
C ALA A 896 48.72 -7.08 -26.41
N GLN A 897 47.54 -7.63 -26.68
CA GLN A 897 46.30 -6.84 -26.66
C GLN A 897 46.08 -6.30 -25.24
N GLY A 898 45.67 -5.04 -25.13
CA GLY A 898 45.45 -4.42 -23.83
C GLY A 898 45.65 -2.90 -23.82
N VAL A 899 45.63 -2.35 -22.60
CA VAL A 899 45.74 -0.91 -22.36
C VAL A 899 47.21 -0.50 -22.24
N TYR A 900 47.57 0.53 -23.00
CA TYR A 900 48.89 1.17 -23.00
C TYR A 900 48.74 2.67 -22.76
N PHE A 901 49.79 3.30 -22.22
CA PHE A 901 49.82 4.73 -21.94
C PHE A 901 50.97 5.37 -22.72
N LEU A 902 50.67 6.36 -23.55
CA LEU A 902 51.65 7.16 -24.26
C LEU A 902 51.90 8.45 -23.49
N ARG A 903 53.16 8.67 -23.12
CA ARG A 903 53.59 9.80 -22.33
C ARG A 903 54.47 10.72 -23.16
N PHE A 904 54.08 11.97 -23.25
CA PHE A 904 54.76 13.04 -23.95
C PHE A 904 55.33 14.02 -22.93
N GLU A 905 56.63 14.29 -23.02
CA GLU A 905 57.35 15.24 -22.18
C GLU A 905 58.03 16.28 -23.07
N ALA A 906 57.71 17.55 -22.86
CA ALA A 906 58.32 18.69 -23.52
C ALA A 906 58.08 19.96 -22.68
N GLU A 907 58.97 20.95 -22.74
CA GLU A 907 58.77 22.26 -22.07
C GLU A 907 58.57 22.20 -20.54
N GLY A 908 59.00 21.11 -19.89
CA GLY A 908 58.77 20.87 -18.46
C GLY A 908 57.35 20.35 -18.13
N GLU A 909 56.52 20.15 -19.15
CA GLU A 909 55.19 19.54 -19.04
C GLU A 909 55.23 18.05 -19.39
N GLN A 910 54.33 17.29 -18.77
CA GLN A 910 54.15 15.86 -19.03
C GLN A 910 52.67 15.58 -19.29
N LEU A 911 52.35 15.10 -20.49
CA LEU A 911 51.01 14.72 -20.90
C LEU A 911 50.93 13.21 -21.10
N THR A 912 49.84 12.57 -20.69
CA THR A 912 49.63 11.13 -20.90
C THR A 912 48.31 10.89 -21.62
N LYS A 913 48.32 10.01 -22.62
CA LYS A 913 47.13 9.55 -23.33
C LYS A 913 47.07 8.03 -23.30
N LYS A 914 45.89 7.49 -22.98
CA LYS A 914 45.61 6.05 -23.05
C LYS A 914 45.42 5.63 -24.50
N ALA A 915 45.88 4.43 -24.84
CA ALA A 915 45.65 3.74 -26.10
C ALA A 915 45.28 2.27 -25.84
N VAL A 916 44.23 1.78 -26.48
CA VAL A 916 43.81 0.37 -26.42
C VAL A 916 44.33 -0.33 -27.66
N LEU A 917 45.25 -1.28 -27.52
CA LEU A 917 45.76 -2.07 -28.63
C LEU A 917 44.89 -3.32 -28.82
N LEU A 918 44.24 -3.41 -29.97
CA LEU A 918 43.49 -4.57 -30.46
C LEU A 918 44.28 -5.24 -31.60
N GLU A 919 43.86 -6.43 -32.01
CA GLU A 919 44.57 -7.26 -33.00
C GLU A 919 44.85 -6.58 -34.36
#